data_AF-A0A0C3KRC7-F1
#
_entry.id   AF-A0A0C3KRC7-F1
#
_cell.length_a   1.000
_cell.length_b   1.000
_cell.length_c   1.000
_cell.angle_alpha   90.00
_cell.angle_beta   90.00
_cell.angle_gamma   90.00
#
_symmetry.space_group_name_H-M   'P 1'
#
loop_
_entity.id
_entity.type
_entity.pdbx_description
1 polymer ?
#
loop_
_entity_poly.entity_id
_entity_poly.type
_entity_poly.pdbx_seq_one_letter_code
_entity_poly.pdbx_strand_id
1 'polypeptide(L)'
;MEPVQPVQKEVIRLEDGVQITEGQIPYNIQHMRDTLQQVLNNRSQSDLEKRQLDMERTVYDFAKQRREFEARNLKDLKINTNLTKEPLQQWMWQWYKLLKDRLAEDIKDIKEREANAKPDAVPLAPFLSCLTPDVLASITVMEVMSLPSSGGVEGGMKTTRALLDVGKAVEAEYQARILRRNGLSDKANNGPARTMSHQSLSSLLDRRAQREAIKSDADKRKKRPEVLLEWSAPIRLKVGAFLVDHLVKIAKVEASKTENGITHTQEQEAFYHCYEHMRGMKIGVIRLNRIVAEQLEHDPVTPLVHPRQLPMLVPPRPWLDPQDGGYLTGRAAAMRIRECQEQKAHLDEASREGHLQHVFDGLDVLGSTPWVVNKEVFEVALKVWNSGEEFAGLPPASKNLKAPERPVDYDTNLKTRTDYQHAIRELESQKRNNHSERCAVNYKMDIAHAFRDEVMFFPHNLDFRGRAYPIPPHLSHIGDDLSRGLLKFAERRRLGERGLRWLKIHLANVFGNDKISMDAREQFAMDHLEDIYDSAKNPLDGKKWWLKADDPWQCLATCMELRTALDSPNPIEYESNLPVHQDGTCNGLQHYAALGGDAVGAAQVNLDVADRPSDVYSFVARMVEEEIKKDIAQGHADLALISGRVSRKVVKQTVMTTVYGVTMVGARAQIERQLRDLGDIHHEKCWSLANYLARKTLTCIGDLFKGANGIQQWLSIAARTISRSVPEPRTHYCETGYSTPEQLEAAAKKAAAKKAASKSSDSTGVAKPLTKTSETERIRQEQMVSVIWSTPLGLPIVQPYRKTTRKQVKTNLQTVFISDPNQRSAVSPRKQASAFPPNFIHSLDATHMLLTAITMNKAGLAFASVHDSYWTHPSCVDEMSGIIRETFIKLHTENILEKLRGGFIERYGNFKVPVEDLLDEDIDRVLGQSDVPEEIKQGIVEATGQRGYKLRAQHVEDEYEGDLFVPRPLPLPKQAASAEGSGAAEGATVPPLRWVDLKYILPPLPERGDFDVSRTRQSQYFFS
;
A
#
# COMPACT_ATOMS: atom_id res chain seq x y z
N MET A 1 -46.07 -62.19 -39.66
CA MET A 1 -45.24 -61.47 -38.67
C MET A 1 -44.52 -60.39 -39.45
N GLU A 2 -45.17 -59.22 -39.64
CA GLU A 2 -45.13 -58.04 -38.74
C GLU A 2 -43.92 -57.12 -39.06
N PRO A 3 -44.01 -55.77 -38.96
CA PRO A 3 -44.63 -54.91 -39.97
C PRO A 3 -43.75 -53.71 -40.44
N VAL A 4 -44.08 -53.19 -41.63
CA VAL A 4 -44.10 -51.80 -42.18
C VAL A 4 -43.03 -50.74 -41.76
N GLN A 5 -42.40 -50.17 -42.82
CA GLN A 5 -41.63 -48.92 -43.10
C GLN A 5 -41.96 -47.62 -42.28
N PRO A 6 -41.38 -46.39 -42.50
CA PRO A 6 -40.36 -45.89 -43.48
C PRO A 6 -39.33 -44.81 -43.01
N VAL A 7 -38.26 -44.66 -43.84
CA VAL A 7 -37.57 -43.45 -44.36
C VAL A 7 -37.02 -42.36 -43.40
N GLN A 8 -35.69 -42.18 -43.42
CA GLN A 8 -35.06 -40.86 -43.41
C GLN A 8 -34.04 -40.73 -44.54
N LYS A 9 -34.15 -39.63 -45.29
CA LYS A 9 -33.45 -39.34 -46.55
C LYS A 9 -31.93 -39.23 -46.38
N GLU A 10 -31.23 -39.80 -47.35
CA GLU A 10 -29.81 -39.60 -47.60
C GLU A 10 -29.48 -38.19 -48.14
N VAL A 11 -28.46 -37.61 -47.52
CA VAL A 11 -27.27 -36.93 -48.07
C VAL A 11 -27.46 -35.90 -49.19
N ILE A 12 -27.07 -34.66 -48.88
CA ILE A 12 -26.37 -33.77 -49.83
C ILE A 12 -25.09 -33.27 -49.15
N ARG A 13 -23.95 -33.53 -49.81
CA ARG A 13 -22.63 -32.93 -49.53
C ARG A 13 -22.62 -31.45 -49.91
N LEU A 14 -21.90 -30.63 -49.16
CA LEU A 14 -21.05 -29.54 -49.66
C LEU A 14 -19.83 -29.50 -48.71
N GLU A 15 -18.66 -30.00 -49.10
CA GLU A 15 -17.61 -29.30 -49.87
C GLU A 15 -17.28 -27.91 -49.29
N ASP A 16 -16.12 -27.87 -48.62
CA ASP A 16 -15.16 -26.78 -48.49
C ASP A 16 -15.62 -25.38 -48.90
N GLY A 17 -15.66 -24.45 -47.94
CA GLY A 17 -15.92 -23.05 -48.27
C GLY A 17 -16.11 -22.04 -47.15
N VAL A 18 -15.84 -22.35 -45.86
CA VAL A 18 -15.69 -21.26 -44.89
C VAL A 18 -14.27 -20.71 -45.05
N GLN A 19 -14.14 -19.72 -45.95
CA GLN A 19 -13.07 -18.74 -45.81
C GLN A 19 -13.18 -18.18 -44.39
N ILE A 20 -12.26 -18.60 -43.52
CA ILE A 20 -11.89 -17.79 -42.36
C ILE A 20 -11.27 -16.54 -42.98
N THR A 21 -12.08 -15.52 -43.21
CA THR A 21 -11.55 -14.19 -43.50
C THR A 21 -10.71 -13.79 -42.28
N GLU A 22 -9.39 -13.80 -42.46
CA GLU A 22 -8.47 -13.07 -41.59
C GLU A 22 -9.04 -11.65 -41.39
N GLY A 23 -9.52 -11.36 -40.19
CA GLY A 23 -10.11 -10.06 -39.87
C GLY A 23 -11.43 -10.08 -39.10
N GLN A 24 -12.07 -11.23 -38.87
CA GLN A 24 -13.23 -11.27 -37.97
C GLN A 24 -12.78 -11.23 -36.50
N ILE A 25 -12.68 -10.00 -36.00
CA ILE A 25 -12.60 -9.66 -34.58
C ILE A 25 -13.69 -10.45 -33.83
N PRO A 26 -13.37 -11.18 -32.74
CA PRO A 26 -14.37 -11.86 -31.93
C PRO A 26 -15.54 -10.94 -31.56
N TYR A 27 -16.78 -11.41 -31.73
CA TYR A 27 -18.02 -10.68 -31.43
C TYR A 27 -18.01 -9.96 -30.06
N ASN A 28 -17.30 -10.53 -29.08
CA ASN A 28 -17.10 -10.00 -27.73
C ASN A 28 -16.29 -8.68 -27.72
N ILE A 29 -15.30 -8.56 -28.59
CA ILE A 29 -14.48 -7.35 -28.79
C ILE A 29 -15.26 -6.33 -29.62
N GLN A 30 -16.18 -6.78 -30.49
CA GLN A 30 -17.02 -5.89 -31.30
C GLN A 30 -18.15 -5.26 -30.48
N HIS A 31 -18.79 -5.99 -29.56
CA HIS A 31 -19.79 -5.46 -28.64
C HIS A 31 -19.18 -4.65 -27.49
N MET A 32 -17.98 -5.01 -26.99
CA MET A 32 -17.18 -4.13 -26.13
C MET A 32 -16.71 -2.88 -26.86
N ARG A 33 -16.31 -3.02 -28.14
CA ARG A 33 -16.11 -1.88 -29.03
C ARG A 33 -17.38 -1.07 -29.03
N ASP A 34 -18.53 -1.58 -29.41
CA ASP A 34 -19.76 -0.80 -29.54
C ASP A 34 -20.25 -0.18 -28.23
N THR A 35 -19.94 -0.76 -27.07
CA THR A 35 -20.39 -0.27 -25.75
C THR A 35 -19.42 0.74 -25.13
N LEU A 36 -18.11 0.46 -25.15
CA LEU A 36 -17.11 1.48 -24.82
C LEU A 36 -17.14 2.56 -25.90
N GLN A 37 -17.19 2.23 -27.17
CA GLN A 37 -17.53 3.14 -28.27
C GLN A 37 -18.94 3.71 -28.19
N GLN A 38 -19.89 3.33 -27.34
CA GLN A 38 -21.10 4.16 -27.13
C GLN A 38 -20.84 5.24 -26.08
N VAL A 39 -20.02 4.94 -25.07
CA VAL A 39 -19.49 5.91 -24.10
C VAL A 39 -18.42 6.83 -24.74
N LEU A 40 -17.66 6.32 -25.71
CA LEU A 40 -16.57 6.98 -26.43
C LEU A 40 -17.04 7.54 -27.80
N ASN A 41 -18.03 6.95 -28.49
CA ASN A 41 -18.69 7.46 -29.73
C ASN A 41 -19.97 8.27 -29.49
N ASN A 42 -20.13 8.92 -28.34
CA ASN A 42 -20.60 10.32 -28.43
C ASN A 42 -19.50 11.14 -29.12
N ARG A 43 -19.27 10.82 -30.40
CA ARG A 43 -18.17 11.17 -31.29
C ARG A 43 -18.32 12.59 -31.83
N SER A 44 -19.10 13.43 -31.16
CA SER A 44 -18.86 14.86 -31.29
C SER A 44 -17.57 15.10 -30.53
N GLN A 45 -16.55 15.57 -31.22
CA GLN A 45 -15.28 16.06 -30.66
C GLN A 45 -15.45 17.18 -29.62
N SER A 46 -16.70 17.51 -29.24
CA SER A 46 -17.05 18.77 -28.58
C SER A 46 -16.89 18.79 -27.07
N ASP A 47 -16.85 17.67 -26.31
CA ASP A 47 -16.61 17.73 -24.85
C ASP A 47 -16.01 16.44 -24.22
N LEU A 48 -14.67 16.33 -24.19
CA LEU A 48 -13.96 15.30 -23.40
C LEU A 48 -14.32 15.35 -21.90
N GLU A 49 -14.55 16.56 -21.38
CA GLU A 49 -14.95 16.76 -19.99
C GLU A 49 -16.30 16.11 -19.68
N LYS A 50 -17.27 16.22 -20.59
CA LYS A 50 -18.58 15.60 -20.42
C LYS A 50 -18.48 14.08 -20.37
N ARG A 51 -17.61 13.48 -21.21
CA ARG A 51 -17.31 12.04 -21.18
C ARG A 51 -16.72 11.61 -19.84
N GLN A 52 -15.74 12.36 -19.31
CA GLN A 52 -15.20 12.08 -17.96
C GLN A 52 -16.28 12.19 -16.88
N LEU A 53 -17.12 13.24 -16.94
CA LEU A 53 -18.21 13.42 -16.00
C LEU A 53 -19.21 12.27 -16.07
N ASP A 54 -19.56 11.80 -17.26
CA ASP A 54 -20.47 10.67 -17.44
C ASP A 54 -19.85 9.35 -16.91
N MET A 55 -18.55 9.14 -17.06
CA MET A 55 -17.83 8.01 -16.47
C MET A 55 -17.87 8.03 -14.93
N GLU A 56 -17.71 9.20 -14.31
CA GLU A 56 -17.71 9.31 -12.85
C GLU A 56 -19.11 9.34 -12.22
N ARG A 57 -20.09 9.94 -12.90
CA ARG A 57 -21.46 10.17 -12.39
C ARG A 57 -22.35 8.95 -12.47
N THR A 58 -22.02 7.99 -13.34
CA THR A 58 -22.96 6.95 -13.77
C THR A 58 -22.49 5.54 -13.40
N VAL A 59 -21.62 5.34 -12.41
CA VAL A 59 -21.00 4.02 -12.15
C VAL A 59 -22.02 2.87 -12.00
N TYR A 60 -22.92 2.98 -11.02
CA TYR A 60 -23.89 1.91 -10.73
C TYR A 60 -25.08 1.93 -11.70
N ASP A 61 -25.45 3.11 -12.19
CA ASP A 61 -26.56 3.30 -13.14
C ASP A 61 -26.18 2.81 -14.55
N PHE A 62 -24.93 3.01 -14.98
CA PHE A 62 -24.39 2.53 -16.26
C PHE A 62 -24.17 1.03 -16.23
N ALA A 63 -23.60 0.48 -15.16
CA ALA A 63 -23.48 -0.96 -14.98
C ALA A 63 -24.85 -1.65 -15.04
N LYS A 64 -25.89 -1.00 -14.51
CA LYS A 64 -27.28 -1.45 -14.65
C LYS A 64 -27.80 -1.34 -16.08
N GLN A 65 -27.69 -0.17 -16.72
CA GLN A 65 -28.17 0.04 -18.09
C GLN A 65 -27.51 -0.93 -19.08
N ARG A 66 -26.20 -1.16 -18.91
CA ARG A 66 -25.44 -2.15 -19.65
C ARG A 66 -26.02 -3.56 -19.49
N ARG A 67 -26.23 -4.01 -18.24
CA ARG A 67 -26.82 -5.33 -17.98
C ARG A 67 -28.26 -5.45 -18.49
N GLU A 68 -29.03 -4.38 -18.42
CA GLU A 68 -30.37 -4.34 -19.02
C GLU A 68 -30.32 -4.50 -20.53
N PHE A 69 -29.39 -3.82 -21.20
CA PHE A 69 -29.19 -3.90 -22.64
C PHE A 69 -28.71 -5.30 -23.06
N GLU A 70 -27.68 -5.83 -22.40
CA GLU A 70 -27.16 -7.19 -22.61
C GLU A 70 -28.26 -8.23 -22.45
N ALA A 71 -29.06 -8.13 -21.37
CA ALA A 71 -30.16 -9.05 -21.11
C ALA A 71 -31.32 -8.92 -22.12
N ARG A 72 -31.54 -7.73 -22.72
CA ARG A 72 -32.54 -7.54 -23.79
C ARG A 72 -32.03 -8.13 -25.10
N ASN A 73 -30.80 -7.81 -25.50
CA ASN A 73 -30.17 -8.38 -26.70
C ASN A 73 -30.13 -9.90 -26.65
N LEU A 74 -29.82 -10.49 -25.48
CA LEU A 74 -29.87 -11.93 -25.26
C LEU A 74 -31.27 -12.54 -25.45
N LYS A 75 -32.33 -11.82 -25.07
CA LYS A 75 -33.73 -12.25 -25.28
C LYS A 75 -34.15 -12.12 -26.74
N ASP A 76 -33.70 -11.07 -27.42
CA ASP A 76 -34.04 -10.79 -28.81
C ASP A 76 -33.34 -11.75 -29.78
N LEU A 77 -32.17 -12.29 -29.41
CA LEU A 77 -31.38 -13.21 -30.24
C LEU A 77 -31.94 -14.64 -30.37
N LYS A 78 -32.98 -15.07 -29.64
CA LYS A 78 -33.67 -16.38 -29.77
C LYS A 78 -32.77 -17.60 -30.11
N ILE A 79 -31.57 -17.71 -29.56
CA ILE A 79 -30.69 -18.86 -29.79
C ILE A 79 -30.59 -19.69 -28.51
N ASN A 80 -30.75 -21.00 -28.68
CA ASN A 80 -30.71 -22.05 -27.66
C ASN A 80 -29.62 -21.82 -26.60
N THR A 81 -30.02 -22.06 -25.35
CA THR A 81 -29.29 -21.93 -24.08
C THR A 81 -27.94 -22.67 -23.96
N ASN A 82 -27.52 -23.42 -24.98
CA ASN A 82 -26.29 -24.22 -24.94
C ASN A 82 -25.08 -23.55 -25.64
N LEU A 83 -25.23 -22.36 -26.22
CA LEU A 83 -24.19 -21.66 -26.98
C LEU A 83 -23.91 -20.21 -26.50
N THR A 84 -24.41 -19.81 -25.32
CA THR A 84 -24.17 -18.46 -24.79
C THR A 84 -22.85 -18.40 -24.02
N LYS A 85 -21.89 -17.63 -24.56
CA LYS A 85 -20.52 -17.47 -24.05
C LYS A 85 -20.36 -16.61 -22.77
N GLU A 86 -21.44 -16.10 -22.15
CA GLU A 86 -21.34 -15.22 -20.96
C GLU A 86 -22.42 -15.50 -19.88
N PRO A 87 -22.40 -16.68 -19.23
CA PRO A 87 -23.35 -17.02 -18.17
C PRO A 87 -23.22 -16.17 -16.90
N LEU A 88 -22.05 -15.58 -16.61
CA LEU A 88 -21.83 -14.81 -15.39
C LEU A 88 -22.70 -13.54 -15.34
N GLN A 89 -22.75 -12.78 -16.43
CA GLN A 89 -23.53 -11.54 -16.49
C GLN A 89 -25.03 -11.82 -16.35
N GLN A 90 -25.50 -12.94 -16.92
CA GLN A 90 -26.89 -13.38 -16.80
C GLN A 90 -27.24 -13.70 -15.34
N TRP A 91 -26.39 -14.47 -14.65
CA TRP A 91 -26.57 -14.77 -13.22
C TRP A 91 -26.58 -13.50 -12.38
N MET A 92 -25.62 -12.60 -12.57
CA MET A 92 -25.57 -11.33 -11.85
C MET A 92 -26.82 -10.48 -12.07
N TRP A 93 -27.38 -10.46 -13.28
CA TRP A 93 -28.62 -9.75 -13.60
C TRP A 93 -29.85 -10.40 -12.94
N GLN A 94 -29.92 -11.72 -12.91
CA GLN A 94 -30.97 -12.47 -12.21
C GLN A 94 -30.91 -12.21 -10.70
N TRP A 95 -29.73 -12.33 -10.09
CA TRP A 95 -29.52 -12.06 -8.67
C TRP A 95 -29.89 -10.62 -8.32
N TYR A 96 -29.52 -9.66 -9.17
CA TYR A 96 -29.88 -8.26 -9.01
C TYR A 96 -31.39 -8.03 -8.94
N LYS A 97 -32.16 -8.62 -9.87
CA LYS A 97 -33.63 -8.47 -9.90
C LYS A 97 -34.27 -9.02 -8.64
N LEU A 98 -33.92 -10.25 -8.29
CA LEU A 98 -34.47 -10.93 -7.11
C LEU A 98 -34.10 -10.17 -5.83
N LEU A 99 -32.86 -9.69 -5.73
CA LEU A 99 -32.39 -8.91 -4.59
C LEU A 99 -33.11 -7.57 -4.49
N LYS A 100 -33.32 -6.87 -5.60
CA LYS A 100 -34.05 -5.59 -5.61
C LYS A 100 -35.46 -5.73 -5.06
N ASP A 101 -36.21 -6.71 -5.54
CA ASP A 101 -37.60 -6.92 -5.14
C ASP A 101 -37.67 -7.29 -3.66
N ARG A 102 -36.77 -8.19 -3.22
CA ARG A 102 -36.68 -8.59 -1.82
C ARG A 102 -36.29 -7.45 -0.89
N LEU A 103 -35.28 -6.65 -1.25
CA LEU A 103 -34.85 -5.50 -0.45
C LEU A 103 -35.95 -4.44 -0.33
N ALA A 104 -36.79 -4.26 -1.36
CA ALA A 104 -37.89 -3.30 -1.30
C ALA A 104 -38.95 -3.70 -0.25
N GLU A 105 -39.27 -4.99 -0.15
CA GLU A 105 -40.15 -5.54 0.88
C GLU A 105 -39.52 -5.44 2.27
N ASP A 106 -38.30 -5.94 2.44
CA ASP A 106 -37.65 -6.01 3.76
C ASP A 106 -37.36 -4.61 4.34
N ILE A 107 -37.00 -3.62 3.51
CA ILE A 107 -36.80 -2.23 3.98
C ILE A 107 -38.11 -1.63 4.50
N LYS A 108 -39.25 -1.98 3.90
CA LYS A 108 -40.57 -1.53 4.38
C LYS A 108 -40.89 -2.15 5.73
N ASP A 109 -40.69 -3.46 5.87
CA ASP A 109 -40.90 -4.19 7.13
C ASP A 109 -40.00 -3.67 8.27
N ILE A 110 -38.73 -3.37 7.99
CA ILE A 110 -37.80 -2.85 8.99
C ILE A 110 -38.24 -1.46 9.46
N LYS A 111 -38.71 -0.59 8.57
CA LYS A 111 -39.26 0.74 8.96
C LYS A 111 -40.42 0.60 9.93
N GLU A 112 -41.34 -0.32 9.64
CA GLU A 112 -42.52 -0.56 10.49
C GLU A 112 -42.12 -1.16 11.84
N ARG A 113 -41.14 -2.06 11.89
CA ARG A 113 -40.62 -2.63 13.14
C ARG A 113 -39.86 -1.61 13.99
N GLU A 114 -39.00 -0.80 13.37
CA GLU A 114 -38.21 0.21 14.09
C GLU A 114 -39.06 1.39 14.58
N ALA A 115 -40.15 1.74 13.88
CA ALA A 115 -41.12 2.71 14.36
C ALA A 115 -41.80 2.26 15.67
N ASN A 116 -41.90 0.94 15.91
CA ASN A 116 -42.53 0.35 17.09
C ASN A 116 -41.51 -0.14 18.14
N ALA A 117 -40.21 0.03 17.91
CA ALA A 117 -39.15 -0.50 18.77
C ALA A 117 -38.76 0.48 19.91
N LYS A 118 -38.21 -0.07 21.00
CA LYS A 118 -37.64 0.72 22.11
C LYS A 118 -36.39 1.51 21.65
N PRO A 119 -36.13 2.72 22.22
CA PRO A 119 -35.08 3.64 21.76
C PRO A 119 -33.61 3.18 21.92
N ASP A 120 -33.34 2.03 22.54
CA ASP A 120 -31.96 1.56 22.81
C ASP A 120 -31.27 0.84 21.64
N ALA A 121 -31.99 0.50 20.56
CA ALA A 121 -31.39 -0.13 19.38
C ALA A 121 -31.05 0.91 18.30
N VAL A 122 -29.80 0.93 17.83
CA VAL A 122 -29.39 1.79 16.69
C VAL A 122 -30.21 1.39 15.46
N PRO A 123 -31.06 2.29 14.92
CA PRO A 123 -31.96 1.96 13.82
C PRO A 123 -31.18 1.80 12.51
N LEU A 124 -31.47 0.74 11.76
CA LEU A 124 -30.86 0.43 10.47
C LEU A 124 -31.66 1.05 9.30
N ALA A 125 -32.97 1.26 9.47
CA ALA A 125 -33.85 1.80 8.43
C ALA A 125 -33.40 3.17 7.88
N PRO A 126 -32.91 4.13 8.69
CA PRO A 126 -32.45 5.42 8.18
C PRO A 126 -31.30 5.27 7.18
N PHE A 127 -30.36 4.36 7.45
CA PHE A 127 -29.18 4.13 6.60
C PHE A 127 -29.52 3.37 5.32
N LEU A 128 -30.43 2.38 5.39
CA LEU A 128 -30.91 1.68 4.19
C LEU A 128 -31.80 2.54 3.31
N SER A 129 -32.47 3.56 3.88
CA SER A 129 -33.33 4.48 3.13
C SER A 129 -32.58 5.62 2.45
N CYS A 130 -31.26 5.74 2.69
CA CYS A 130 -30.41 6.74 2.04
C CYS A 130 -30.34 6.55 0.52
N LEU A 131 -30.48 5.31 0.03
CA LEU A 131 -30.44 4.95 -1.37
C LEU A 131 -31.69 4.14 -1.76
N THR A 132 -32.01 4.12 -3.05
CA THR A 132 -33.09 3.28 -3.57
C THR A 132 -32.68 1.80 -3.54
N PRO A 133 -33.62 0.84 -3.32
CA PRO A 133 -33.32 -0.60 -3.31
C PRO A 133 -32.61 -1.09 -4.56
N ASP A 134 -32.93 -0.48 -5.70
CA ASP A 134 -32.30 -0.70 -7.01
C ASP A 134 -30.78 -0.47 -6.97
N VAL A 135 -30.32 0.60 -6.33
CA VAL A 135 -28.89 0.95 -6.25
C VAL A 135 -28.19 0.08 -5.22
N LEU A 136 -28.85 -0.19 -4.09
CA LEU A 136 -28.32 -1.10 -3.05
C LEU A 136 -28.07 -2.51 -3.61
N ALA A 137 -28.99 -3.05 -4.41
CA ALA A 137 -28.83 -4.34 -5.05
C ALA A 137 -27.64 -4.34 -6.03
N SER A 138 -27.50 -3.29 -6.85
CA SER A 138 -26.39 -3.15 -7.80
C SER A 138 -25.04 -3.09 -7.10
N ILE A 139 -24.92 -2.27 -6.04
CA ILE A 139 -23.70 -2.17 -5.22
C ILE A 139 -23.33 -3.53 -4.63
N THR A 140 -24.30 -4.21 -4.00
CA THR A 140 -24.05 -5.47 -3.30
C THR A 140 -23.51 -6.55 -4.25
N VAL A 141 -24.15 -6.73 -5.41
CA VAL A 141 -23.72 -7.73 -6.39
C VAL A 141 -22.33 -7.41 -6.95
N MET A 142 -22.04 -6.15 -7.27
CA MET A 142 -20.74 -5.77 -7.86
C MET A 142 -19.59 -5.86 -6.86
N GLU A 143 -19.75 -5.31 -5.67
CA GLU A 143 -18.70 -5.33 -4.65
C GLU A 143 -18.38 -6.78 -4.25
N VAL A 144 -19.39 -7.62 -4.01
CA VAL A 144 -19.18 -9.05 -3.68
C VAL A 144 -18.46 -9.81 -4.79
N MET A 145 -18.78 -9.54 -6.06
CA MET A 145 -18.13 -10.18 -7.21
C MET A 145 -16.71 -9.65 -7.48
N SER A 146 -16.36 -8.46 -6.98
CA SER A 146 -15.01 -7.87 -7.12
C SER A 146 -14.01 -8.33 -6.06
N LEU A 147 -14.50 -8.89 -4.95
CA LEU A 147 -13.73 -9.32 -3.77
C LEU A 147 -13.14 -10.75 -3.76
N PRO A 148 -13.48 -11.70 -4.65
CA PRO A 148 -12.90 -13.05 -4.63
C PRO A 148 -11.37 -13.05 -4.65
N SER A 149 -10.76 -14.07 -4.03
CA SER A 149 -9.30 -14.25 -3.90
C SER A 149 -8.61 -13.21 -3.00
N SER A 150 -9.37 -12.36 -2.29
CA SER A 150 -8.81 -11.39 -1.36
C SER A 150 -8.57 -11.98 0.04
N GLY A 151 -7.44 -11.59 0.65
CA GLY A 151 -7.19 -11.86 2.07
C GLY A 151 -6.69 -13.28 2.41
N GLY A 152 -6.24 -14.04 1.41
CA GLY A 152 -5.63 -15.36 1.59
C GLY A 152 -6.62 -16.51 1.77
N VAL A 153 -7.88 -16.30 1.37
CA VAL A 153 -8.93 -17.34 1.38
C VAL A 153 -9.02 -17.95 -0.02
N GLU A 154 -9.05 -19.27 -0.10
CA GLU A 154 -9.18 -19.99 -1.37
C GLU A 154 -10.60 -19.89 -1.93
N GLY A 155 -10.73 -19.45 -3.19
CA GLY A 155 -12.01 -19.36 -3.90
C GLY A 155 -13.05 -18.52 -3.15
N GLY A 156 -12.61 -17.51 -2.40
CA GLY A 156 -13.45 -16.81 -1.44
C GLY A 156 -12.83 -15.53 -0.89
N MET A 157 -13.48 -15.01 0.15
CA MET A 157 -13.13 -13.75 0.80
C MET A 157 -13.40 -13.81 2.31
N LYS A 158 -12.66 -13.00 3.08
CA LYS A 158 -12.95 -12.82 4.51
C LYS A 158 -14.28 -12.10 4.67
N THR A 159 -15.21 -12.69 5.42
CA THR A 159 -16.54 -12.10 5.65
C THR A 159 -16.42 -10.67 6.17
N THR A 160 -15.54 -10.43 7.14
CA THR A 160 -15.35 -9.11 7.77
C THR A 160 -15.04 -8.00 6.77
N ARG A 161 -14.22 -8.31 5.76
CA ARG A 161 -13.84 -7.39 4.70
C ARG A 161 -15.00 -7.14 3.74
N ALA A 162 -15.66 -8.20 3.27
CA ALA A 162 -16.80 -8.08 2.37
C ALA A 162 -17.92 -7.19 2.96
N LEU A 163 -18.23 -7.38 4.25
CA LEU A 163 -19.25 -6.58 4.92
C LEU A 163 -18.85 -5.10 5.04
N LEU A 164 -17.58 -4.80 5.34
CA LEU A 164 -17.11 -3.42 5.47
C LEU A 164 -17.00 -2.72 4.11
N ASP A 165 -16.54 -3.41 3.08
CA ASP A 165 -16.34 -2.83 1.74
C ASP A 165 -17.70 -2.51 1.08
N VAL A 166 -18.70 -3.40 1.19
CA VAL A 166 -20.09 -3.12 0.75
C VAL A 166 -20.66 -1.92 1.52
N GLY A 167 -20.50 -1.87 2.85
CA GLY A 167 -20.99 -0.76 3.67
C GLY A 167 -20.35 0.59 3.32
N LYS A 168 -19.04 0.60 3.03
CA LYS A 168 -18.32 1.79 2.56
C LYS A 168 -18.76 2.23 1.16
N ALA A 169 -19.01 1.29 0.26
CA ALA A 169 -19.50 1.58 -1.09
C ALA A 169 -20.89 2.26 -1.06
N VAL A 170 -21.79 1.77 -0.21
CA VAL A 170 -23.11 2.39 0.03
C VAL A 170 -22.99 3.82 0.55
N GLU A 171 -22.14 4.04 1.56
CA GLU A 171 -21.90 5.38 2.09
C GLU A 171 -21.29 6.32 1.04
N ALA A 172 -20.30 5.86 0.28
CA ALA A 172 -19.63 6.65 -0.76
C ALA A 172 -20.60 7.06 -1.87
N GLU A 173 -21.51 6.16 -2.28
CA GLU A 173 -22.54 6.47 -3.28
C GLU A 173 -23.58 7.45 -2.75
N TYR A 174 -24.02 7.30 -1.50
CA TYR A 174 -24.91 8.27 -0.85
C TYR A 174 -24.30 9.67 -0.80
N GLN A 175 -23.04 9.77 -0.37
CA GLN A 175 -22.30 11.03 -0.33
C GLN A 175 -22.18 11.66 -1.73
N ALA A 176 -21.86 10.87 -2.75
CA ALA A 176 -21.79 11.34 -4.13
C ALA A 176 -23.13 11.91 -4.62
N ARG A 177 -24.26 11.25 -4.32
CA ARG A 177 -25.60 11.72 -4.70
C ARG A 177 -26.03 12.99 -3.97
N ILE A 178 -25.67 13.16 -2.70
CA ILE A 178 -25.95 14.41 -1.98
C ILE A 178 -25.19 15.58 -2.59
N LEU A 179 -23.91 15.39 -2.89
CA LEU A 179 -23.09 16.42 -3.53
C LEU A 179 -23.67 16.85 -4.88
N ARG A 180 -24.23 15.89 -5.62
CA ARG A 180 -24.97 16.14 -6.87
C ARG A 180 -26.27 16.93 -6.62
N ARG A 181 -27.12 16.48 -5.68
CA ARG A 181 -28.41 17.13 -5.38
C ARG A 181 -28.24 18.57 -4.93
N ASN A 182 -27.17 18.87 -4.20
CA ASN A 182 -26.87 20.22 -3.72
C ASN A 182 -26.27 21.13 -4.81
N GLY A 183 -26.15 20.66 -6.05
CA GLY A 183 -25.64 21.43 -7.19
C GLY A 183 -24.16 21.80 -7.09
N LEU A 184 -23.43 21.27 -6.09
CA LEU A 184 -22.00 21.51 -5.90
C LEU A 184 -21.17 20.84 -7.00
N SER A 185 -21.65 19.71 -7.55
CA SER A 185 -20.97 19.03 -8.66
C SER A 185 -21.18 19.72 -10.02
N ASP A 186 -22.35 20.32 -10.28
CA ASP A 186 -22.67 20.94 -11.58
C ASP A 186 -22.30 22.44 -11.64
N LYS A 187 -22.44 23.19 -10.53
CA LYS A 187 -22.16 24.63 -10.50
C LYS A 187 -20.73 24.99 -10.06
N ALA A 188 -19.97 24.07 -9.46
CA ALA A 188 -18.51 24.24 -9.32
C ALA A 188 -17.78 24.01 -10.66
N ASN A 189 -18.38 23.23 -11.57
CA ASN A 189 -17.80 22.93 -12.88
C ASN A 189 -18.08 24.00 -13.96
N ASN A 190 -19.17 24.79 -13.84
CA ASN A 190 -19.56 25.83 -14.80
C ASN A 190 -19.13 27.27 -14.40
N GLY A 191 -18.16 27.44 -13.51
CA GLY A 191 -17.68 28.76 -13.10
C GLY A 191 -16.74 29.41 -14.14
N PRO A 192 -16.74 30.75 -14.29
CA PRO A 192 -15.87 31.47 -15.22
C PRO A 192 -14.37 31.28 -14.96
N ALA A 193 -13.98 30.79 -13.77
CA ALA A 193 -12.61 30.46 -13.41
C ALA A 193 -12.05 29.21 -14.14
N ARG A 194 -12.91 28.40 -14.78
CA ARG A 194 -12.52 27.23 -15.57
C ARG A 194 -12.48 27.50 -17.09
N THR A 195 -12.97 28.67 -17.53
CA THR A 195 -12.95 29.11 -18.94
C THR A 195 -11.58 29.63 -19.38
N MET A 196 -10.56 29.54 -18.51
CA MET A 196 -9.17 29.56 -18.96
C MET A 196 -8.93 28.28 -19.75
N SER A 197 -8.84 28.41 -21.08
CA SER A 197 -8.72 27.29 -22.01
C SER A 197 -7.73 26.23 -21.51
N HIS A 198 -8.02 24.94 -21.74
CA HIS A 198 -7.13 23.82 -21.43
C HIS A 198 -5.71 23.97 -22.01
N GLN A 199 -5.53 24.81 -23.02
CA GLN A 199 -4.23 25.18 -23.60
C GLN A 199 -3.41 26.14 -22.71
N SER A 200 -4.00 26.77 -21.70
CA SER A 200 -3.37 27.76 -20.80
C SER A 200 -3.02 27.24 -19.41
N LEU A 201 -3.22 25.95 -19.11
CA LEU A 201 -2.96 25.35 -17.78
C LEU A 201 -1.63 24.58 -17.69
N SER A 202 -0.69 24.90 -18.59
CA SER A 202 0.63 24.27 -18.62
C SER A 202 1.54 24.74 -17.47
N SER A 203 1.33 25.94 -16.94
CA SER A 203 2.20 26.48 -15.89
C SER A 203 1.65 26.29 -14.47
N LEU A 204 2.56 26.12 -13.51
CA LEU A 204 2.24 26.09 -12.07
C LEU A 204 1.60 27.39 -11.58
N LEU A 205 1.90 28.53 -12.22
CA LEU A 205 1.30 29.82 -11.87
C LEU A 205 -0.17 29.85 -12.23
N ASP A 206 -0.53 29.34 -13.41
CA ASP A 206 -1.93 29.25 -13.84
C ASP A 206 -2.74 28.33 -12.92
N ARG A 207 -2.12 27.25 -12.43
CA ARG A 207 -2.73 26.32 -11.48
C ARG A 207 -2.90 26.92 -10.09
N ARG A 208 -1.92 27.69 -9.61
CA ARG A 208 -2.04 28.43 -8.35
C ARG A 208 -3.14 29.50 -8.46
N ALA A 209 -3.19 30.23 -9.56
CA ALA A 209 -4.26 31.18 -9.84
C ALA A 209 -5.63 30.49 -9.94
N GLN A 210 -5.70 29.31 -10.57
CA GLN A 210 -6.90 28.49 -10.62
C GLN A 210 -7.33 28.02 -9.22
N ARG A 211 -6.39 27.55 -8.40
CA ARG A 211 -6.62 27.16 -7.00
C ARG A 211 -7.17 28.33 -6.19
N GLU A 212 -6.58 29.52 -6.31
CA GLU A 212 -7.03 30.74 -5.64
C GLU A 212 -8.40 31.20 -6.14
N ALA A 213 -8.67 31.14 -7.44
CA ALA A 213 -9.96 31.47 -8.01
C ALA A 213 -11.06 30.51 -7.54
N ILE A 214 -10.78 29.20 -7.51
CA ILE A 214 -11.73 28.19 -7.01
C ILE A 214 -11.94 28.33 -5.51
N LYS A 215 -10.88 28.59 -4.72
CA LYS A 215 -11.00 28.86 -3.28
C LYS A 215 -11.82 30.11 -3.00
N SER A 216 -11.55 31.21 -3.70
CA SER A 216 -12.32 32.46 -3.59
C SER A 216 -13.80 32.27 -3.91
N ASP A 217 -14.12 31.51 -4.96
CA ASP A 217 -15.50 31.20 -5.32
C ASP A 217 -16.15 30.25 -4.30
N ALA A 218 -15.42 29.26 -3.78
CA ALA A 218 -15.90 28.38 -2.72
C ALA A 218 -16.19 29.12 -1.40
N ASP A 219 -15.33 30.05 -0.99
CA ASP A 219 -15.49 30.86 0.21
C ASP A 219 -16.65 31.84 0.09
N LYS A 220 -16.83 32.46 -1.08
CA LYS A 220 -18.00 33.31 -1.40
C LYS A 220 -19.31 32.53 -1.34
N ARG A 221 -19.29 31.23 -1.62
CA ARG A 221 -20.49 30.38 -1.68
C ARG A 221 -21.02 29.94 -0.31
N LYS A 222 -20.30 30.16 0.82
CA LYS A 222 -20.73 30.02 2.24
C LYS A 222 -21.72 28.90 2.64
N LYS A 223 -21.88 27.86 1.80
CA LYS A 223 -22.69 26.66 2.02
C LYS A 223 -21.88 25.47 1.52
N ARG A 224 -20.75 25.18 2.18
CA ARG A 224 -20.39 23.76 2.28
C ARG A 224 -21.55 23.12 3.04
N PRO A 225 -22.27 22.13 2.48
CA PRO A 225 -23.25 21.39 3.23
C PRO A 225 -22.55 20.88 4.49
N GLU A 226 -23.25 20.95 5.62
CA GLU A 226 -22.83 20.37 6.89
C GLU A 226 -22.04 19.09 6.63
N VAL A 227 -20.85 19.02 7.22
CA VAL A 227 -19.92 17.90 7.18
C VAL A 227 -20.70 16.60 7.01
N LEU A 228 -20.60 15.96 5.84
CA LEU A 228 -21.17 14.64 5.60
C LEU A 228 -20.59 13.72 6.69
N LEU A 229 -21.38 13.48 7.73
CA LEU A 229 -20.96 12.71 8.90
C LEU A 229 -20.61 11.30 8.42
N GLU A 230 -19.36 10.90 8.65
CA GLU A 230 -18.90 9.55 8.33
C GLU A 230 -19.63 8.52 9.19
N TRP A 231 -20.07 7.43 8.56
CA TRP A 231 -20.71 6.34 9.28
C TRP A 231 -19.70 5.64 10.19
N SER A 232 -20.14 5.25 11.39
CA SER A 232 -19.29 4.47 12.28
C SER A 232 -19.05 3.06 11.70
N ALA A 233 -17.89 2.47 12.03
CA ALA A 233 -17.55 1.11 11.56
C ALA A 233 -18.62 0.05 11.89
N PRO A 234 -19.25 0.05 13.09
CA PRO A 234 -20.37 -0.86 13.38
C PRO A 234 -21.59 -0.66 12.46
N ILE A 235 -21.91 0.57 12.06
CA ILE A 235 -23.04 0.86 11.17
C ILE A 235 -22.73 0.35 9.76
N ARG A 236 -21.54 0.66 9.22
CA ARG A 236 -21.07 0.13 7.92
C ARG A 236 -21.15 -1.39 7.89
N LEU A 237 -20.66 -2.04 8.96
CA LEU A 237 -20.69 -3.49 9.10
C LEU A 237 -22.12 -4.05 9.14
N LYS A 238 -23.04 -3.43 9.87
CA LYS A 238 -24.45 -3.87 9.95
C LYS A 238 -25.18 -3.72 8.61
N VAL A 239 -25.00 -2.59 7.92
CA VAL A 239 -25.57 -2.35 6.58
C VAL A 239 -25.03 -3.38 5.59
N GLY A 240 -23.71 -3.57 5.55
CA GLY A 240 -23.10 -4.58 4.68
C GLY A 240 -23.53 -6.01 5.03
N ALA A 241 -23.62 -6.35 6.32
CA ALA A 241 -24.09 -7.65 6.79
C ALA A 241 -25.50 -7.96 6.30
N PHE A 242 -26.40 -6.97 6.40
CA PHE A 242 -27.77 -7.10 5.94
C PHE A 242 -27.82 -7.37 4.43
N LEU A 243 -27.11 -6.57 3.63
CA LEU A 243 -27.12 -6.70 2.17
C LEU A 243 -26.49 -8.02 1.69
N VAL A 244 -25.33 -8.40 2.23
CA VAL A 244 -24.62 -9.63 1.85
C VAL A 244 -25.39 -10.87 2.28
N ASP A 245 -26.03 -10.87 3.45
CA ASP A 245 -26.88 -11.99 3.90
C ASP A 245 -28.05 -12.26 2.94
N HIS A 246 -28.69 -11.21 2.41
CA HIS A 246 -29.76 -11.38 1.41
C HIS A 246 -29.21 -11.88 0.08
N LEU A 247 -28.05 -11.39 -0.36
CA LEU A 247 -27.43 -11.88 -1.60
C LEU A 247 -27.07 -13.37 -1.50
N VAL A 248 -26.46 -13.81 -0.38
CA VAL A 248 -26.08 -15.22 -0.16
C VAL A 248 -27.29 -16.15 -0.22
N LYS A 249 -28.44 -15.75 0.34
CA LYS A 249 -29.67 -16.55 0.33
C LYS A 249 -30.38 -16.61 -1.03
N ILE A 250 -30.22 -15.58 -1.85
CA ILE A 250 -30.94 -15.43 -3.13
C ILE A 250 -30.11 -15.97 -4.30
N ALA A 251 -28.80 -15.78 -4.27
CA ALA A 251 -27.93 -16.09 -5.39
C ALA A 251 -27.77 -17.60 -5.56
N LYS A 252 -28.34 -18.14 -6.63
CA LYS A 252 -28.26 -19.54 -7.02
C LYS A 252 -27.67 -19.70 -8.42
N VAL A 253 -27.09 -20.87 -8.69
CA VAL A 253 -26.55 -21.30 -9.99
C VAL A 253 -26.96 -22.73 -10.29
N GLU A 254 -27.11 -23.06 -11.57
CA GLU A 254 -27.36 -24.43 -12.01
C GLU A 254 -26.04 -25.16 -12.21
N ALA A 255 -25.83 -26.22 -11.43
CA ALA A 255 -24.68 -27.11 -11.56
C ALA A 255 -25.10 -28.37 -12.32
N SER A 256 -24.44 -28.65 -13.45
CA SER A 256 -24.62 -29.91 -14.17
C SER A 256 -23.39 -30.80 -14.00
N LYS A 257 -23.61 -32.08 -13.67
CA LYS A 257 -22.55 -33.10 -13.62
C LYS A 257 -23.01 -34.30 -14.43
N THR A 258 -22.16 -34.77 -15.33
CA THR A 258 -22.41 -35.98 -16.10
C THR A 258 -21.79 -37.17 -15.36
N GLU A 259 -22.63 -38.10 -14.91
CA GLU A 259 -22.20 -39.34 -14.26
C GLU A 259 -22.88 -40.50 -14.98
N ASN A 260 -22.10 -41.48 -15.45
CA ASN A 260 -22.57 -42.62 -16.24
C ASN A 260 -23.38 -42.25 -17.51
N GLY A 261 -23.07 -41.11 -18.14
CA GLY A 261 -23.75 -40.63 -19.35
C GLY A 261 -25.09 -39.93 -19.12
N ILE A 262 -25.54 -39.81 -17.85
CA ILE A 262 -26.72 -39.03 -17.48
C ILE A 262 -26.25 -37.68 -16.91
N THR A 263 -26.74 -36.58 -17.48
CA THR A 263 -26.47 -35.23 -16.97
C THR A 263 -27.46 -34.91 -15.86
N HIS A 264 -27.00 -34.86 -14.62
CA HIS A 264 -27.79 -34.39 -13.48
C HIS A 264 -27.60 -32.89 -13.32
N THR A 265 -28.70 -32.13 -13.35
CA THR A 265 -28.70 -30.67 -13.12
C THR A 265 -29.32 -30.37 -11.76
N GLN A 266 -28.63 -29.58 -10.94
CA GLN A 266 -29.07 -29.20 -9.60
C GLN A 266 -28.86 -27.70 -9.37
N GLU A 267 -29.86 -27.02 -8.79
CA GLU A 267 -29.65 -25.67 -8.25
C GLU A 267 -28.79 -25.71 -7.00
N GLN A 268 -27.71 -24.94 -6.98
CA GLN A 268 -26.81 -24.76 -5.85
C GLN A 268 -26.69 -23.28 -5.49
N GLU A 269 -26.34 -22.98 -4.24
CA GLU A 269 -26.04 -21.62 -3.81
C GLU A 269 -24.77 -21.13 -4.51
N ALA A 270 -24.79 -19.90 -5.02
CA ALA A 270 -23.65 -19.26 -5.68
C ALA A 270 -22.57 -18.87 -4.66
N PHE A 271 -22.98 -18.53 -3.44
CA PHE A 271 -22.12 -18.17 -2.33
C PHE A 271 -22.53 -18.96 -1.10
N TYR A 272 -21.56 -19.41 -0.31
CA TYR A 272 -21.83 -20.06 0.96
C TYR A 272 -20.89 -19.53 2.05
N HIS A 273 -21.43 -19.38 3.25
CA HIS A 273 -20.68 -18.94 4.42
C HIS A 273 -20.14 -20.16 5.18
N CYS A 274 -18.84 -20.18 5.43
CA CYS A 274 -18.20 -21.23 6.23
C CYS A 274 -17.10 -20.66 7.13
N TYR A 275 -16.50 -21.53 7.94
CA TYR A 275 -15.42 -21.16 8.85
C TYR A 275 -14.16 -21.95 8.55
N GLU A 276 -13.04 -21.25 8.47
CA GLU A 276 -11.72 -21.83 8.24
C GLU A 276 -10.81 -21.61 9.46
N HIS A 277 -9.98 -22.60 9.78
CA HIS A 277 -9.01 -22.47 10.86
C HIS A 277 -7.67 -22.00 10.28
N MET A 278 -7.36 -20.72 10.41
CA MET A 278 -6.06 -20.17 10.03
C MET A 278 -5.24 -19.95 11.29
N ARG A 279 -4.08 -20.61 11.40
CA ARG A 279 -3.15 -20.49 12.54
C ARG A 279 -3.84 -20.74 13.90
N GLY A 280 -4.73 -21.72 13.96
CA GLY A 280 -5.47 -22.07 15.17
C GLY A 280 -6.68 -21.18 15.50
N MET A 281 -6.95 -20.13 14.70
CA MET A 281 -8.11 -19.26 14.87
C MET A 281 -9.22 -19.56 13.86
N LYS A 282 -10.47 -19.60 14.35
CA LYS A 282 -11.66 -19.74 13.50
C LYS A 282 -12.00 -18.41 12.84
N ILE A 283 -11.87 -18.33 11.53
CA ILE A 283 -12.17 -17.15 10.71
C ILE A 283 -13.36 -17.47 9.81
N GLY A 284 -14.36 -16.59 9.81
CA GLY A 284 -15.48 -16.70 8.87
C GLY A 284 -15.11 -16.24 7.48
N VAL A 285 -15.49 -17.04 6.48
CA VAL A 285 -15.21 -16.82 5.07
C VAL A 285 -16.47 -17.02 4.24
N ILE A 286 -16.59 -16.26 3.17
CA ILE A 286 -17.62 -16.47 2.14
C ILE A 286 -16.90 -17.06 0.94
N ARG A 287 -17.29 -18.26 0.52
CA ARG A 287 -16.73 -18.96 -0.64
C ARG A 287 -17.71 -18.91 -1.81
N LEU A 288 -17.14 -18.89 -3.00
CA LEU A 288 -17.90 -18.99 -4.24
C LEU A 288 -18.12 -20.46 -4.58
N ASN A 289 -19.24 -20.75 -5.23
CA ASN A 289 -19.41 -22.02 -5.90
C ASN A 289 -18.31 -22.18 -6.96
N ARG A 290 -17.82 -23.41 -7.12
CA ARG A 290 -16.75 -23.74 -8.07
C ARG A 290 -17.09 -23.27 -9.49
N ILE A 291 -18.34 -23.41 -9.92
CA ILE A 291 -18.78 -22.99 -11.27
C ILE A 291 -18.67 -21.48 -11.45
N VAL A 292 -19.04 -20.70 -10.42
CA VAL A 292 -18.91 -19.23 -10.46
C VAL A 292 -17.45 -18.83 -10.47
N ALA A 293 -16.61 -19.53 -9.70
CA ALA A 293 -15.17 -19.27 -9.67
C ALA A 293 -14.52 -19.56 -11.04
N GLU A 294 -14.83 -20.71 -11.66
CA GLU A 294 -14.34 -21.08 -12.99
C GLU A 294 -14.81 -20.09 -14.07
N GLN A 295 -16.06 -19.62 -14.00
CA GLN A 295 -16.57 -18.65 -14.97
C GLN A 295 -15.93 -17.27 -14.82
N LEU A 296 -15.62 -16.84 -13.60
CA LEU A 296 -14.93 -15.58 -13.33
C LEU A 296 -13.51 -15.56 -13.95
N GLU A 297 -12.90 -16.71 -14.21
CA GLU A 297 -11.58 -16.80 -14.87
C GLU A 297 -11.66 -16.57 -16.38
N HIS A 298 -12.80 -16.93 -17.00
CA HIS A 298 -12.97 -16.93 -18.46
C HIS A 298 -13.72 -15.71 -18.98
N ASP A 299 -14.68 -15.19 -18.23
CA ASP A 299 -15.50 -14.05 -18.65
C ASP A 299 -14.74 -12.72 -18.48
N PRO A 300 -15.01 -11.73 -19.35
CA PRO A 300 -14.39 -10.41 -19.26
C PRO A 300 -14.76 -9.74 -17.94
N VAL A 301 -13.75 -9.31 -17.19
CA VAL A 301 -13.88 -8.79 -15.82
C VAL A 301 -14.03 -7.27 -15.79
N THR A 302 -13.86 -6.61 -16.94
CA THR A 302 -14.10 -5.17 -17.15
C THR A 302 -15.41 -4.64 -16.55
N PRO A 303 -16.56 -5.36 -16.62
CA PRO A 303 -17.82 -4.90 -16.02
C PRO A 303 -17.82 -4.85 -14.49
N LEU A 304 -16.83 -5.49 -13.84
CA LEU A 304 -16.66 -5.50 -12.38
C LEU A 304 -15.70 -4.40 -11.90
N VAL A 305 -14.97 -3.76 -12.81
CA VAL A 305 -14.06 -2.66 -12.45
C VAL A 305 -14.87 -1.40 -12.20
N HIS A 306 -14.72 -0.84 -11.01
CA HIS A 306 -15.33 0.43 -10.66
C HIS A 306 -14.71 1.57 -11.52
N PRO A 307 -15.48 2.40 -12.26
CA PRO A 307 -14.94 3.46 -13.12
C PRO A 307 -14.10 4.52 -12.39
N ARG A 308 -14.35 4.79 -11.10
CA ARG A 308 -13.44 5.61 -10.24
C ARG A 308 -12.05 4.98 -9.98
N GLN A 309 -11.80 3.77 -10.48
CA GLN A 309 -10.50 3.10 -10.46
C GLN A 309 -9.83 3.12 -11.84
N LEU A 310 -10.43 3.80 -12.82
CA LEU A 310 -9.87 3.98 -14.17
C LEU A 310 -9.09 5.30 -14.29
N PRO A 311 -8.16 5.40 -15.24
CA PRO A 311 -7.50 6.66 -15.61
C PRO A 311 -8.51 7.72 -16.07
N MET A 312 -8.16 9.00 -15.91
CA MET A 312 -8.99 10.13 -16.35
C MET A 312 -8.70 10.48 -17.82
N LEU A 313 -9.73 10.88 -18.58
CA LEU A 313 -9.58 11.37 -19.96
C LEU A 313 -9.17 12.85 -20.04
N VAL A 314 -9.25 13.57 -18.93
CA VAL A 314 -8.92 15.00 -18.81
C VAL A 314 -7.96 15.22 -17.65
N PRO A 315 -7.20 16.33 -17.65
CA PRO A 315 -6.33 16.68 -16.54
C PRO A 315 -7.11 16.65 -15.20
N PRO A 316 -6.53 16.06 -14.14
CA PRO A 316 -7.16 16.02 -12.82
C PRO A 316 -7.45 17.42 -12.27
N ARG A 317 -8.45 17.50 -11.40
CA ARG A 317 -8.73 18.72 -10.66
C ARG A 317 -7.58 19.00 -9.67
N PRO A 318 -7.06 20.24 -9.61
CA PRO A 318 -5.98 20.56 -8.68
C PRO A 318 -6.42 20.35 -7.22
N TRP A 319 -5.48 19.90 -6.39
CA TRP A 319 -5.73 19.72 -4.96
C TRP A 319 -5.94 21.09 -4.28
N LEU A 320 -7.08 21.27 -3.62
CA LEU A 320 -7.42 22.48 -2.88
C LEU A 320 -7.28 22.28 -1.37
N ASP A 321 -7.77 21.13 -0.90
CA ASP A 321 -7.81 20.66 0.48
C ASP A 321 -7.52 19.15 0.50
N PRO A 322 -7.17 18.54 1.66
CA PRO A 322 -6.88 17.12 1.79
C PRO A 322 -7.98 16.16 1.30
N GLN A 323 -9.21 16.65 1.15
CA GLN A 323 -10.38 15.87 0.73
C GLN A 323 -11.00 16.37 -0.59
N ASP A 324 -10.35 17.32 -1.27
CA ASP A 324 -10.86 17.95 -2.48
C ASP A 324 -9.75 18.13 -3.53
N GLY A 325 -9.70 17.19 -4.48
CA GLY A 325 -8.75 17.15 -5.60
C GLY A 325 -8.73 15.79 -6.30
N GLY A 326 -8.01 15.70 -7.42
CA GLY A 326 -7.95 14.48 -8.25
C GLY A 326 -9.13 14.39 -9.22
N TYR A 327 -10.17 13.62 -8.87
CA TYR A 327 -11.33 13.41 -9.75
C TYR A 327 -12.23 14.64 -9.86
N LEU A 328 -13.11 14.68 -10.87
CA LEU A 328 -14.01 15.83 -11.11
C LEU A 328 -15.19 15.86 -10.13
N THR A 329 -15.72 14.70 -9.79
CA THR A 329 -16.93 14.53 -8.97
C THR A 329 -16.71 13.57 -7.81
N GLY A 330 -15.83 12.56 -7.99
CA GLY A 330 -15.43 11.64 -6.94
C GLY A 330 -14.62 12.35 -5.86
N ARG A 331 -14.97 12.14 -4.59
CA ARG A 331 -14.08 12.54 -3.48
C ARG A 331 -12.89 11.59 -3.42
N ALA A 332 -11.68 12.16 -3.45
CA ALA A 332 -10.45 11.46 -3.19
C ALA A 332 -9.72 12.13 -2.02
N ALA A 333 -9.07 11.33 -1.19
CA ALA A 333 -8.20 11.82 -0.13
C ALA A 333 -6.79 12.02 -0.67
N ALA A 334 -6.19 13.18 -0.41
CA ALA A 334 -4.80 13.49 -0.76
C ALA A 334 -3.82 12.58 -0.02
N MET A 335 -4.18 12.09 1.17
CA MET A 335 -3.38 11.16 1.97
C MET A 335 -4.16 9.88 2.28
N ARG A 336 -3.54 8.72 2.05
CA ARG A 336 -4.05 7.38 2.37
C ARG A 336 -3.95 7.13 3.88
N ILE A 337 -4.96 7.57 4.62
CA ILE A 337 -5.04 7.38 6.08
C ILE A 337 -5.72 6.04 6.39
N ARG A 338 -5.04 5.18 7.16
CA ARG A 338 -5.60 3.90 7.65
C ARG A 338 -6.10 4.07 9.07
N GLU A 339 -7.39 4.35 9.23
CA GLU A 339 -8.10 4.26 10.52
C GLU A 339 -7.46 5.07 11.67
N CYS A 340 -6.77 6.18 11.36
CA CYS A 340 -6.12 7.04 12.35
C CYS A 340 -6.71 8.46 12.29
N GLN A 341 -7.57 8.81 13.25
CA GLN A 341 -8.17 10.14 13.33
C GLN A 341 -7.13 11.24 13.62
N GLU A 342 -6.07 10.91 14.35
CA GLU A 342 -4.99 11.86 14.68
C GLU A 342 -4.25 12.32 13.42
N GLN A 343 -3.96 11.41 12.49
CA GLN A 343 -3.38 11.75 11.18
C GLN A 343 -4.26 12.74 10.42
N LYS A 344 -5.57 12.48 10.40
CA LYS A 344 -6.55 13.32 9.70
C LYS A 344 -6.61 14.72 10.33
N ALA A 345 -6.70 14.79 11.65
CA ALA A 345 -6.76 16.07 12.38
C ALA A 345 -5.53 16.95 12.14
N HIS A 346 -4.32 16.38 12.18
CA HIS A 346 -3.11 17.14 11.90
C HIS A 346 -3.01 17.58 10.43
N LEU A 347 -3.47 16.76 9.50
CA LEU A 347 -3.48 17.10 8.08
C LEU A 347 -4.48 18.22 7.77
N ASP A 348 -5.68 18.15 8.34
CA ASP A 348 -6.72 19.17 8.19
C ASP A 348 -6.25 20.51 8.78
N GLU A 349 -5.57 20.48 9.93
CA GLU A 349 -4.98 21.67 10.55
C GLU A 349 -3.87 22.29 9.69
N ALA A 350 -2.92 21.48 9.20
CA ALA A 350 -1.86 21.96 8.32
C ALA A 350 -2.41 22.54 7.00
N SER A 351 -3.54 22.02 6.50
CA SER A 351 -4.23 22.61 5.36
C SER A 351 -4.83 23.98 5.68
N ARG A 352 -5.44 24.12 6.87
CA ARG A 352 -6.06 25.36 7.34
C ARG A 352 -5.03 26.49 7.51
N GLU A 353 -3.83 26.16 7.95
CA GLU A 353 -2.69 27.08 8.07
C GLU A 353 -1.98 27.36 6.73
N GLY A 354 -2.30 26.62 5.67
CA GLY A 354 -1.73 26.81 4.34
C GLY A 354 -0.35 26.16 4.12
N HIS A 355 0.10 25.31 5.04
CA HIS A 355 1.41 24.66 4.96
C HIS A 355 1.52 23.61 3.84
N LEU A 356 0.40 23.09 3.32
CA LEU A 356 0.38 22.00 2.33
C LEU A 356 0.48 22.44 0.86
N GLN A 357 0.60 23.74 0.58
CA GLN A 357 0.53 24.27 -0.78
C GLN A 357 1.56 23.64 -1.74
N HIS A 358 2.81 23.48 -1.29
CA HIS A 358 3.87 22.86 -2.11
C HIS A 358 3.62 21.37 -2.34
N VAL A 359 3.03 20.68 -1.37
CA VAL A 359 2.66 19.26 -1.50
C VAL A 359 1.58 19.09 -2.56
N PHE A 360 0.57 19.96 -2.55
CA PHE A 360 -0.49 19.99 -3.56
C PHE A 360 0.06 20.34 -4.94
N ASP A 361 0.99 21.30 -5.05
CA ASP A 361 1.66 21.61 -6.32
C ASP A 361 2.38 20.37 -6.89
N GLY A 362 3.13 19.64 -6.07
CA GLY A 362 3.83 18.43 -6.53
C GLY A 362 2.87 17.31 -6.98
N LEU A 363 1.77 17.11 -6.26
CA LEU A 363 0.71 16.16 -6.66
C LEU A 363 0.04 16.56 -7.97
N ASP A 364 -0.22 17.85 -8.17
CA ASP A 364 -0.86 18.37 -9.37
C ASP A 364 0.04 18.20 -10.61
N VAL A 365 1.36 18.40 -10.46
CA VAL A 365 2.35 18.13 -11.52
C VAL A 365 2.31 16.65 -11.91
N LEU A 366 2.49 15.75 -10.94
CA LEU A 366 2.47 14.31 -11.19
C LEU A 366 1.16 13.84 -11.82
N GLY A 367 0.04 14.42 -11.39
CA GLY A 367 -1.27 14.07 -11.89
C GLY A 367 -1.56 14.53 -13.33
N SER A 368 -0.82 15.52 -13.81
CA SER A 368 -1.12 16.19 -15.07
C SER A 368 -0.26 15.78 -16.24
N THR A 369 0.74 14.94 -15.99
CA THR A 369 1.53 14.33 -17.06
C THR A 369 0.62 13.45 -17.91
N PRO A 370 0.47 13.73 -19.22
CA PRO A 370 -0.43 12.98 -20.09
C PRO A 370 0.25 11.70 -20.61
N TRP A 371 -0.51 10.60 -20.66
CA TRP A 371 -0.04 9.28 -21.08
C TRP A 371 -0.86 8.72 -22.23
N VAL A 372 -0.27 7.81 -22.99
CA VAL A 372 -0.92 7.02 -24.06
C VAL A 372 -0.46 5.57 -24.00
N VAL A 373 -1.28 4.66 -24.53
CA VAL A 373 -0.91 3.24 -24.64
C VAL A 373 0.07 3.04 -25.79
N ASN A 374 1.14 2.30 -25.56
CA ASN A 374 2.06 1.84 -26.58
C ASN A 374 1.41 0.73 -27.42
N LYS A 375 0.86 1.13 -28.57
CA LYS A 375 0.09 0.23 -29.46
C LYS A 375 0.88 -0.99 -29.93
N GLU A 376 2.16 -0.82 -30.25
CA GLU A 376 3.00 -1.91 -30.77
C GLU A 376 3.25 -2.97 -29.70
N VAL A 377 3.64 -2.56 -28.49
CA VAL A 377 3.82 -3.47 -27.36
C VAL A 377 2.50 -4.11 -26.94
N PHE A 378 1.40 -3.34 -26.93
CA PHE A 378 0.08 -3.87 -26.62
C PHE A 378 -0.35 -4.98 -27.58
N GLU A 379 -0.10 -4.84 -28.89
CA GLU A 379 -0.42 -5.89 -29.86
C GLU A 379 0.40 -7.16 -29.66
N VAL A 380 1.69 -7.04 -29.33
CA VAL A 380 2.55 -8.19 -29.00
C VAL A 380 2.04 -8.88 -27.73
N ALA A 381 1.79 -8.10 -26.67
CA ALA A 381 1.25 -8.61 -25.41
C ALA A 381 -0.11 -9.29 -25.61
N LEU A 382 -0.98 -8.75 -26.45
CA LEU A 382 -2.29 -9.33 -26.76
C LEU A 382 -2.17 -10.66 -27.51
N LYS A 383 -1.25 -10.76 -28.49
CA LYS A 383 -0.99 -12.03 -29.21
C LYS A 383 -0.52 -13.12 -28.26
N VAL A 384 0.42 -12.78 -27.36
CA VAL A 384 0.93 -13.70 -26.35
C VAL A 384 -0.15 -14.08 -25.33
N TRP A 385 -0.94 -13.11 -24.88
CA TRP A 385 -2.04 -13.37 -23.95
C TRP A 385 -3.06 -14.35 -24.51
N ASN A 386 -3.38 -14.22 -25.79
CA ASN A 386 -4.33 -15.08 -26.50
C ASN A 386 -3.78 -16.48 -26.81
N SER A 387 -2.45 -16.68 -26.86
CA SER A 387 -1.88 -18.03 -26.99
C SER A 387 -2.06 -18.85 -25.72
N GLY A 388 -2.15 -18.18 -24.55
CA GLY A 388 -2.31 -18.83 -23.26
C GLY A 388 -1.02 -19.47 -22.71
N GLU A 389 0.11 -19.28 -23.36
CA GLU A 389 1.42 -19.79 -22.94
C GLU A 389 2.12 -18.84 -21.96
N GLU A 390 3.06 -19.38 -21.17
CA GLU A 390 3.91 -18.58 -20.30
C GLU A 390 4.99 -17.88 -21.13
N PHE A 391 5.05 -16.55 -21.07
CA PHE A 391 5.99 -15.78 -21.89
C PHE A 391 6.25 -14.39 -21.32
N ALA A 392 7.53 -14.01 -21.20
CA ALA A 392 7.96 -12.69 -20.71
C ALA A 392 7.27 -12.23 -19.39
N GLY A 393 7.09 -13.16 -18.44
CA GLY A 393 6.42 -12.90 -17.17
C GLY A 393 4.89 -12.88 -17.22
N LEU A 394 4.27 -13.11 -18.39
CA LEU A 394 2.82 -13.34 -18.49
C LEU A 394 2.48 -14.77 -18.00
N PRO A 395 1.52 -14.91 -17.08
CA PRO A 395 1.17 -16.21 -16.51
C PRO A 395 0.38 -17.07 -17.51
N PRO A 396 0.66 -18.38 -17.60
CA PRO A 396 -0.03 -19.30 -18.50
C PRO A 396 -1.52 -19.48 -18.12
N ALA A 397 -2.32 -19.88 -19.11
CA ALA A 397 -3.75 -20.15 -18.94
C ALA A 397 -4.02 -21.34 -18.03
N SER A 398 -3.22 -22.40 -18.14
CA SER A 398 -3.22 -23.53 -17.22
C SER A 398 -1.80 -23.90 -16.84
N LYS A 399 -1.49 -23.85 -15.54
CA LYS A 399 -0.21 -24.33 -15.03
C LYS A 399 -0.31 -25.84 -14.82
N ASN A 400 0.24 -26.61 -15.77
CA ASN A 400 0.27 -28.07 -15.72
C ASN A 400 1.28 -28.58 -14.66
N LEU A 401 0.99 -28.37 -13.39
CA LEU A 401 1.76 -28.92 -12.27
C LEU A 401 1.34 -30.36 -12.00
N LYS A 402 2.30 -31.29 -12.08
CA LYS A 402 2.08 -32.69 -11.67
C LYS A 402 1.84 -32.74 -10.16
N ALA A 403 0.74 -33.35 -9.75
CA ALA A 403 0.48 -33.60 -8.34
C ALA A 403 1.57 -34.53 -7.78
N PRO A 404 2.13 -34.26 -6.58
CA PRO A 404 3.04 -35.20 -5.96
C PRO A 404 2.32 -36.54 -5.75
N GLU A 405 3.02 -37.64 -6.01
CA GLU A 405 2.47 -38.97 -5.74
C GLU A 405 2.36 -39.20 -4.23
N ARG A 406 1.27 -39.82 -3.79
CA ARG A 406 1.09 -40.16 -2.38
C ARG A 406 2.18 -41.17 -1.99
N PRO A 407 3.04 -40.86 -1.00
CA PRO A 407 4.08 -41.78 -0.55
C PRO A 407 3.47 -43.09 -0.04
N VAL A 408 4.15 -44.21 -0.28
CA VAL A 408 3.71 -45.55 0.20
C VAL A 408 3.65 -45.59 1.73
N ASP A 409 4.57 -44.88 2.41
CA ASP A 409 4.67 -44.79 3.88
C ASP A 409 3.84 -43.65 4.50
N TYR A 410 2.87 -43.10 3.77
CA TYR A 410 2.08 -41.94 4.21
C TYR A 410 1.38 -42.14 5.56
N ASP A 411 0.87 -43.36 5.81
CA ASP A 411 0.12 -43.68 7.02
C ASP A 411 1.02 -44.15 8.18
N THR A 412 2.29 -44.51 7.91
CA THR A 412 3.23 -45.06 8.88
C THR A 412 4.29 -44.06 9.36
N ASN A 413 4.73 -43.12 8.50
CA ASN A 413 5.81 -42.19 8.82
C ASN A 413 5.33 -40.71 8.84
N LEU A 414 5.31 -40.11 10.03
CA LEU A 414 4.86 -38.74 10.27
C LEU A 414 5.64 -37.69 9.48
N LYS A 415 6.96 -37.89 9.25
CA LYS A 415 7.79 -36.96 8.47
C LYS A 415 7.36 -36.95 7.01
N THR A 416 7.24 -38.12 6.40
CA THR A 416 6.82 -38.25 4.98
C THR A 416 5.41 -37.73 4.74
N ARG A 417 4.49 -37.94 5.69
CA ARG A 417 3.15 -37.34 5.67
C ARG A 417 3.20 -35.82 5.69
N THR A 418 4.04 -35.26 6.55
CA THR A 418 4.21 -33.80 6.69
C THR A 418 4.81 -33.22 5.41
N ASP A 419 5.85 -33.84 4.87
CA ASP A 419 6.51 -33.43 3.62
C ASP A 419 5.54 -33.47 2.43
N TYR A 420 4.73 -34.53 2.30
CA TYR A 420 3.69 -34.64 1.27
C TYR A 420 2.60 -33.56 1.41
N GLN A 421 2.13 -33.29 2.64
CA GLN A 421 1.16 -32.22 2.89
C GLN A 421 1.74 -30.84 2.57
N HIS A 422 3.02 -30.60 2.87
CA HIS A 422 3.72 -29.39 2.48
C HIS A 422 3.82 -29.27 0.95
N ALA A 423 4.16 -30.35 0.26
CA ALA A 423 4.24 -30.37 -1.21
C ALA A 423 2.89 -30.09 -1.88
N ILE A 424 1.78 -30.65 -1.38
CA ILE A 424 0.43 -30.32 -1.89
C ILE A 424 0.09 -28.86 -1.64
N ARG A 425 0.30 -28.36 -0.41
CA ARG A 425 -0.01 -26.95 -0.08
C ARG A 425 0.79 -25.99 -0.94
N GLU A 426 2.05 -26.32 -1.24
CA GLU A 426 2.90 -25.55 -2.12
C GLU A 426 2.37 -25.56 -3.56
N LEU A 427 1.97 -26.72 -4.08
CA LEU A 427 1.37 -26.84 -5.41
C LEU A 427 0.06 -26.05 -5.52
N GLU A 428 -0.83 -26.14 -4.53
CA GLU A 428 -2.06 -25.34 -4.48
C GLU A 428 -1.73 -23.84 -4.39
N SER A 429 -0.71 -23.46 -3.62
CA SER A 429 -0.23 -22.09 -3.53
C SER A 429 0.24 -21.55 -4.88
N GLN A 430 1.00 -22.35 -5.63
CA GLN A 430 1.46 -21.98 -6.96
C GLN A 430 0.30 -21.83 -7.96
N LYS A 431 -0.72 -22.70 -7.91
CA LYS A 431 -1.94 -22.55 -8.72
C LYS A 431 -2.69 -21.27 -8.39
N ARG A 432 -2.85 -20.96 -7.09
CA ARG A 432 -3.52 -19.72 -6.63
C ARG A 432 -2.77 -18.46 -7.04
N ASN A 433 -1.43 -18.47 -6.91
CA ASN A 433 -0.61 -17.35 -7.33
C ASN A 433 -0.73 -17.11 -8.84
N ASN A 434 -0.65 -18.19 -9.64
CA ASN A 434 -0.84 -18.11 -11.09
C ASN A 434 -2.21 -17.53 -11.48
N HIS A 435 -3.29 -18.02 -10.86
CA HIS A 435 -4.64 -17.51 -11.09
C HIS A 435 -4.74 -16.01 -10.73
N SER A 436 -4.19 -15.61 -9.58
CA SER A 436 -4.22 -14.20 -9.13
C SER A 436 -3.45 -13.28 -10.05
N GLU A 437 -2.25 -13.70 -10.49
CA GLU A 437 -1.43 -12.99 -11.47
C GLU A 437 -2.14 -12.87 -12.81
N ARG A 438 -2.79 -13.95 -13.28
CA ARG A 438 -3.54 -13.96 -14.54
C ARG A 438 -4.72 -12.99 -14.49
N CYS A 439 -5.47 -12.97 -13.40
CA CYS A 439 -6.56 -12.02 -13.21
C CYS A 439 -6.04 -10.56 -13.21
N ALA A 440 -4.93 -10.29 -12.53
CA ALA A 440 -4.32 -8.95 -12.51
C ALA A 440 -3.86 -8.49 -13.90
N VAL A 441 -3.26 -9.37 -14.70
CA VAL A 441 -2.87 -9.07 -16.09
C VAL A 441 -4.10 -8.84 -16.95
N ASN A 442 -5.17 -9.62 -16.78
CA ASN A 442 -6.41 -9.45 -17.53
C ASN A 442 -6.99 -8.03 -17.34
N TYR A 443 -7.07 -7.55 -16.10
CA TYR A 443 -7.51 -6.19 -15.81
C TYR A 443 -6.64 -5.13 -16.50
N LYS A 444 -5.31 -5.31 -16.52
CA LYS A 444 -4.40 -4.36 -17.20
C LYS A 444 -4.63 -4.35 -18.70
N MET A 445 -4.74 -5.53 -19.32
CA MET A 445 -4.94 -5.65 -20.76
C MET A 445 -6.30 -5.08 -21.20
N ASP A 446 -7.36 -5.33 -20.43
CA ASP A 446 -8.70 -4.76 -20.69
C ASP A 446 -8.68 -3.22 -20.61
N ILE A 447 -8.04 -2.65 -19.59
CA ILE A 447 -7.94 -1.19 -19.44
C ILE A 447 -7.06 -0.61 -20.56
N ALA A 448 -5.91 -1.23 -20.86
CA ALA A 448 -5.06 -0.79 -21.96
C ALA A 448 -5.78 -0.85 -23.32
N HIS A 449 -6.60 -1.88 -23.54
CA HIS A 449 -7.44 -1.98 -24.73
C HIS A 449 -8.48 -0.84 -24.79
N ALA A 450 -9.14 -0.53 -23.67
CA ALA A 450 -10.16 0.52 -23.60
C ALA A 450 -9.59 1.93 -23.86
N PHE A 451 -8.35 2.20 -23.43
CA PHE A 451 -7.68 3.49 -23.59
C PHE A 451 -6.68 3.53 -24.78
N ARG A 452 -6.74 2.54 -25.69
CA ARG A 452 -5.76 2.37 -26.78
C ARG A 452 -5.56 3.61 -27.66
N ASP A 453 -6.63 4.36 -27.91
CA ASP A 453 -6.65 5.52 -28.80
C ASP A 453 -6.90 6.85 -28.06
N GLU A 454 -6.86 6.83 -26.72
CA GLU A 454 -7.20 7.98 -25.87
C GLU A 454 -5.97 8.46 -25.08
N VAL A 455 -5.94 9.76 -24.76
CA VAL A 455 -4.98 10.33 -23.81
C VAL A 455 -5.52 10.12 -22.40
N MET A 456 -4.65 9.68 -21.49
CA MET A 456 -5.01 9.38 -20.11
C MET A 456 -4.16 10.14 -19.11
N PHE A 457 -4.76 10.43 -17.95
CA PHE A 457 -4.12 11.09 -16.82
C PHE A 457 -4.31 10.26 -15.55
N PHE A 458 -3.29 10.26 -14.69
CA PHE A 458 -3.30 9.51 -13.44
C PHE A 458 -3.32 10.48 -12.25
N PRO A 459 -4.48 10.77 -11.64
CA PRO A 459 -4.47 11.56 -10.40
C PRO A 459 -3.66 10.84 -9.33
N HIS A 460 -2.82 11.58 -8.59
CA HIS A 460 -1.94 11.04 -7.55
C HIS A 460 -2.44 11.40 -6.15
N ASN A 461 -2.19 10.51 -5.19
CA ASN A 461 -2.33 10.75 -3.74
C ASN A 461 -1.06 10.29 -3.02
N LEU A 462 -0.99 10.53 -1.71
CA LEU A 462 0.17 10.24 -0.87
C LEU A 462 -0.12 9.12 0.12
N ASP A 463 0.91 8.38 0.54
CA ASP A 463 0.84 7.69 1.83
C ASP A 463 1.08 8.67 3.00
N PHE A 464 0.99 8.19 4.24
CA PHE A 464 1.22 9.03 5.42
C PHE A 464 2.65 9.57 5.55
N ARG A 465 3.60 9.05 4.75
CA ARG A 465 5.01 9.47 4.73
C ARG A 465 5.26 10.54 3.65
N GLY A 466 4.31 10.74 2.75
CA GLY A 466 4.40 11.68 1.64
C GLY A 466 4.78 11.05 0.30
N ARG A 467 4.92 9.72 0.18
CA ARG A 467 5.22 9.08 -1.11
C ARG A 467 4.00 9.11 -2.02
N ALA A 468 4.17 9.54 -3.26
CA ALA A 468 3.08 9.65 -4.22
C ALA A 468 2.76 8.32 -4.91
N TYR A 469 1.47 8.09 -5.15
CA TYR A 469 0.90 6.92 -5.80
C TYR A 469 -0.26 7.34 -6.70
N PRO A 470 -0.39 6.81 -7.92
CA PRO A 470 -1.61 6.89 -8.71
C PRO A 470 -2.81 6.37 -7.92
N ILE A 471 -3.94 7.05 -8.04
CA ILE A 471 -5.23 6.64 -7.47
C ILE A 471 -5.81 5.43 -8.23
N PRO A 472 -5.76 5.37 -9.59
CA PRO A 472 -6.11 4.16 -10.34
C PRO A 472 -5.17 2.99 -9.97
N PRO A 473 -5.68 1.87 -9.42
CA PRO A 473 -4.84 0.79 -8.86
C PRO A 473 -4.43 -0.27 -9.88
N HIS A 474 -5.13 -0.41 -11.01
CA HIS A 474 -4.99 -1.57 -11.91
C HIS A 474 -3.92 -1.37 -12.98
N LEU A 475 -4.00 -0.26 -13.74
CA LEU A 475 -3.01 0.14 -14.74
C LEU A 475 -2.42 1.49 -14.36
N SER A 476 -1.10 1.55 -14.15
CA SER A 476 -0.36 2.79 -13.93
C SER A 476 1.14 2.56 -14.17
N HIS A 477 1.91 3.64 -14.33
CA HIS A 477 3.36 3.59 -14.56
C HIS A 477 4.17 3.09 -13.34
N ILE A 478 3.58 3.04 -12.14
CA ILE A 478 4.20 2.45 -10.94
C ILE A 478 4.13 0.90 -10.95
N GLY A 479 3.35 0.31 -11.87
CA GLY A 479 3.16 -1.13 -11.97
C GLY A 479 4.41 -1.94 -12.33
N ASP A 480 4.17 -3.21 -12.66
CA ASP A 480 5.17 -4.15 -13.17
C ASP A 480 5.68 -3.77 -14.56
N ASP A 481 6.72 -4.48 -15.02
CA ASP A 481 7.37 -4.25 -16.32
C ASP A 481 6.38 -4.15 -17.49
N LEU A 482 5.37 -5.04 -17.55
CA LEU A 482 4.31 -4.97 -18.55
C LEU A 482 3.56 -3.62 -18.50
N SER A 483 3.15 -3.17 -17.30
CA SER A 483 2.45 -1.89 -17.15
C SER A 483 3.30 -0.71 -17.63
N ARG A 484 4.63 -0.76 -17.39
CA ARG A 484 5.57 0.27 -17.82
C ARG A 484 5.80 0.25 -19.33
N GLY A 485 6.00 -0.93 -19.92
CA GLY A 485 6.18 -1.10 -21.37
C GLY A 485 4.93 -0.73 -22.18
N LEU A 486 3.74 -0.84 -21.58
CA LEU A 486 2.47 -0.43 -22.18
C LEU A 486 2.24 1.09 -22.20
N LEU A 487 3.00 1.89 -21.45
CA LEU A 487 2.73 3.33 -21.27
C LEU A 487 3.84 4.19 -21.89
N LYS A 488 3.44 5.23 -22.65
CA LYS A 488 4.32 6.28 -23.19
C LYS A 488 3.76 7.65 -22.83
N PHE A 489 4.58 8.70 -22.87
CA PHE A 489 4.06 10.06 -22.76
C PHE A 489 3.17 10.39 -23.97
N ALA A 490 2.12 11.18 -23.76
CA ALA A 490 1.28 11.65 -24.87
C ALA A 490 2.02 12.72 -25.70
N GLU A 491 2.75 13.61 -25.01
CA GLU A 491 3.57 14.64 -25.64
C GLU A 491 4.83 14.02 -26.24
N ARG A 492 5.17 14.43 -27.46
CA ARG A 492 6.41 14.05 -28.14
C ARG A 492 7.41 15.19 -28.05
N ARG A 493 8.70 14.86 -27.94
CA ARG A 493 9.79 15.84 -27.99
C ARG A 493 10.90 15.35 -28.92
N ARG A 494 11.50 16.29 -29.66
CA ARG A 494 12.66 16.03 -30.51
C ARG A 494 13.81 15.46 -29.66
N LEU A 495 14.48 14.44 -30.17
CA LEU A 495 15.57 13.77 -29.47
C LEU A 495 16.80 14.65 -29.31
N GLY A 496 17.24 15.33 -30.37
CA GLY A 496 18.57 15.92 -30.38
C GLY A 496 19.68 14.85 -30.30
N GLU A 497 20.94 15.29 -30.34
CA GLU A 497 22.09 14.38 -30.22
C GLU A 497 22.11 13.67 -28.86
N ARG A 498 21.85 14.44 -27.81
CA ARG A 498 21.84 13.95 -26.43
C ARG A 498 20.69 12.98 -26.16
N GLY A 499 19.48 13.25 -26.67
CA GLY A 499 18.35 12.34 -26.47
C GLY A 499 18.51 11.01 -27.18
N LEU A 500 19.13 10.99 -28.37
CA LEU A 500 19.45 9.73 -29.05
C LEU A 500 20.47 8.91 -28.24
N ARG A 501 21.50 9.55 -27.68
CA ARG A 501 22.44 8.91 -26.76
C ARG A 501 21.74 8.35 -25.52
N TRP A 502 20.83 9.11 -24.92
CA TRP A 502 20.06 8.67 -23.75
C TRP A 502 19.11 7.51 -24.05
N LEU A 503 18.52 7.42 -25.25
CA LEU A 503 17.75 6.23 -25.63
C LEU A 503 18.60 4.96 -25.70
N LYS A 504 19.83 5.05 -26.23
CA LYS A 504 20.78 3.93 -26.25
C LYS A 504 21.21 3.51 -24.85
N ILE A 505 21.51 4.49 -23.99
CA ILE A 505 21.84 4.25 -22.58
C ILE A 505 20.64 3.60 -21.87
N HIS A 506 19.42 4.09 -22.14
CA HIS A 506 18.20 3.53 -21.57
C HIS A 506 18.02 2.06 -21.94
N LEU A 507 18.28 1.68 -23.21
CA LEU A 507 18.28 0.29 -23.63
C LEU A 507 19.26 -0.58 -22.81
N ALA A 508 20.49 -0.11 -22.60
CA ALA A 508 21.46 -0.82 -21.80
C ALA A 508 21.03 -0.95 -20.32
N ASN A 509 20.39 0.09 -19.77
CA ASN A 509 19.87 0.09 -18.40
C ASN A 509 18.77 -0.98 -18.24
N VAL A 510 17.74 -0.99 -19.12
CA VAL A 510 16.64 -1.98 -19.05
C VAL A 510 17.10 -3.40 -19.39
N PHE A 511 18.22 -3.55 -20.11
CA PHE A 511 18.85 -4.85 -20.34
C PHE A 511 19.58 -5.40 -19.10
N GLY A 512 19.90 -4.56 -18.10
CA GLY A 512 20.62 -4.92 -16.88
C GLY A 512 22.10 -4.51 -16.85
N ASN A 513 22.57 -3.75 -17.85
CA ASN A 513 23.95 -3.27 -17.95
C ASN A 513 24.15 -1.87 -17.35
N ASP A 514 23.52 -1.60 -16.20
CA ASP A 514 23.55 -0.30 -15.52
C ASP A 514 24.84 -0.04 -14.70
N LYS A 515 25.78 -0.98 -14.64
CA LYS A 515 27.03 -0.88 -13.84
C LYS A 515 28.29 -0.50 -14.62
N ILE A 516 28.16 -0.31 -15.92
CA ILE A 516 29.25 0.19 -16.77
C ILE A 516 29.13 1.70 -16.98
N SER A 517 30.19 2.34 -17.47
CA SER A 517 30.19 3.77 -17.77
C SER A 517 29.15 4.12 -18.84
N MET A 518 28.68 5.37 -18.85
CA MET A 518 27.67 5.82 -19.81
C MET A 518 28.09 5.59 -21.28
N ASP A 519 29.37 5.76 -21.60
CA ASP A 519 29.88 5.52 -22.96
C ASP A 519 29.87 4.02 -23.32
N ALA A 520 30.18 3.15 -22.36
CA ALA A 520 30.09 1.71 -22.57
C ALA A 520 28.63 1.23 -22.71
N ARG A 521 27.69 1.88 -22.01
CA ARG A 521 26.25 1.64 -22.16
C ARG A 521 25.77 2.04 -23.56
N GLU A 522 26.23 3.17 -24.08
CA GLU A 522 25.95 3.57 -25.46
C GLU A 522 26.54 2.56 -26.46
N GLN A 523 27.79 2.17 -26.28
CA GLN A 523 28.45 1.20 -27.17
C GLN A 523 27.73 -0.15 -27.19
N PHE A 524 27.25 -0.63 -26.04
CA PHE A 524 26.46 -1.85 -25.95
C PHE A 524 25.22 -1.83 -26.88
N ALA A 525 24.50 -0.71 -26.94
CA ALA A 525 23.36 -0.58 -27.85
C ALA A 525 23.79 -0.61 -29.33
N MET A 526 24.97 -0.06 -29.65
CA MET A 526 25.50 -0.04 -31.01
C MET A 526 26.00 -1.44 -31.43
N ASP A 527 26.60 -2.19 -30.52
CA ASP A 527 27.10 -3.55 -30.77
C ASP A 527 25.94 -4.54 -31.02
N HIS A 528 24.76 -4.28 -30.44
CA HIS A 528 23.56 -5.10 -30.57
C HIS A 528 22.52 -4.56 -31.56
N LEU A 529 22.92 -3.68 -32.49
CA LEU A 529 21.98 -3.03 -33.41
C LEU A 529 21.18 -4.03 -34.25
N GLU A 530 21.79 -5.11 -34.73
CA GLU A 530 21.05 -6.17 -35.45
C GLU A 530 19.99 -6.86 -34.59
N ASP A 531 20.29 -7.12 -33.31
CA ASP A 531 19.37 -7.77 -32.38
C ASP A 531 18.21 -6.83 -31.99
N ILE A 532 18.46 -5.52 -31.92
CA ILE A 532 17.44 -4.48 -31.74
C ILE A 532 16.47 -4.47 -32.92
N TYR A 533 17.00 -4.45 -34.14
CA TYR A 533 16.20 -4.44 -35.36
C TYR A 533 15.36 -5.72 -35.51
N ASP A 534 15.93 -6.88 -35.19
CA ASP A 534 15.21 -8.16 -35.19
C ASP A 534 14.10 -8.18 -34.14
N SER A 535 14.40 -7.78 -32.89
CA SER A 535 13.43 -7.73 -31.79
C SER A 535 12.26 -6.78 -32.09
N ALA A 536 12.52 -5.65 -32.75
CA ALA A 536 11.50 -4.68 -33.11
C ALA A 536 10.65 -5.07 -34.33
N LYS A 537 11.19 -5.88 -35.27
CA LYS A 537 10.45 -6.34 -36.47
C LYS A 537 9.68 -7.63 -36.21
N ASN A 538 10.34 -8.61 -35.58
CA ASN A 538 9.82 -9.96 -35.34
C ASN A 538 9.90 -10.31 -33.85
N PRO A 539 9.10 -9.65 -32.99
CA PRO A 539 9.21 -9.82 -31.53
C PRO A 539 8.93 -11.25 -31.03
N LEU A 540 8.09 -12.01 -31.75
CA LEU A 540 7.66 -13.36 -31.37
C LEU A 540 8.30 -14.48 -32.20
N ASP A 541 8.74 -14.21 -33.42
CA ASP A 541 9.27 -15.24 -34.34
C ASP A 541 10.76 -15.08 -34.63
N GLY A 542 11.38 -13.97 -34.19
CA GLY A 542 12.81 -13.69 -34.35
C GLY A 542 13.69 -14.38 -33.30
N LYS A 543 14.89 -13.82 -33.07
CA LYS A 543 15.87 -14.28 -32.07
C LYS A 543 15.39 -14.09 -30.63
N LYS A 544 14.36 -13.27 -30.40
CA LYS A 544 13.79 -12.94 -29.08
C LYS A 544 14.84 -12.42 -28.09
N TRP A 545 15.80 -11.64 -28.58
CA TRP A 545 16.92 -11.14 -27.76
C TRP A 545 16.44 -10.32 -26.55
N TRP A 546 15.39 -9.51 -26.75
CA TRP A 546 14.76 -8.71 -25.71
C TRP A 546 14.26 -9.50 -24.48
N LEU A 547 13.99 -10.82 -24.60
CA LEU A 547 13.59 -11.67 -23.46
C LEU A 547 14.73 -11.92 -22.46
N LYS A 548 15.98 -11.67 -22.86
CA LYS A 548 17.16 -11.84 -21.99
C LYS A 548 17.39 -10.63 -21.08
N ALA A 549 16.66 -9.54 -21.29
CA ALA A 549 16.75 -8.33 -20.48
C ALA A 549 16.16 -8.55 -19.07
N ASP A 550 16.64 -7.76 -18.10
CA ASP A 550 16.05 -7.70 -16.75
C ASP A 550 14.59 -7.20 -16.80
N ASP A 551 14.29 -6.24 -17.68
CA ASP A 551 12.96 -5.68 -17.93
C ASP A 551 12.53 -5.88 -19.42
N PRO A 552 11.99 -7.06 -19.78
CA PRO A 552 11.72 -7.42 -21.18
C PRO A 552 10.78 -6.48 -21.93
N TRP A 553 9.63 -6.11 -21.36
CA TRP A 553 8.63 -5.31 -22.06
C TRP A 553 9.09 -3.86 -22.28
N GLN A 554 9.79 -3.28 -21.31
CA GLN A 554 10.45 -1.97 -21.47
C GLN A 554 11.60 -2.04 -22.49
N CYS A 555 12.38 -3.13 -22.51
CA CYS A 555 13.41 -3.38 -23.53
C CYS A 555 12.81 -3.45 -24.94
N LEU A 556 11.70 -4.18 -25.12
CA LEU A 556 10.99 -4.26 -26.40
C LEU A 556 10.47 -2.89 -26.84
N ALA A 557 9.86 -2.13 -25.93
CA ALA A 557 9.39 -0.78 -26.20
C ALA A 557 10.53 0.14 -26.68
N THR A 558 11.70 0.02 -26.05
CA THR A 558 12.91 0.79 -26.40
C THR A 558 13.49 0.34 -27.74
N CYS A 559 13.49 -0.96 -28.04
CA CYS A 559 13.94 -1.47 -29.34
C CYS A 559 13.08 -0.92 -30.49
N MET A 560 11.76 -0.92 -30.32
CA MET A 560 10.81 -0.37 -31.29
C MET A 560 11.02 1.14 -31.51
N GLU A 561 11.24 1.88 -30.42
CA GLU A 561 11.50 3.33 -30.47
C GLU A 561 12.83 3.63 -31.17
N LEU A 562 13.91 2.91 -30.82
CA LEU A 562 15.23 3.07 -31.44
C LEU A 562 15.21 2.72 -32.93
N ARG A 563 14.55 1.63 -33.33
CA ARG A 563 14.38 1.29 -34.75
C ARG A 563 13.74 2.43 -35.51
N THR A 564 12.63 2.95 -34.99
CA THR A 564 11.87 4.02 -35.64
C THR A 564 12.68 5.33 -35.71
N ALA A 565 13.44 5.64 -34.66
CA ALA A 565 14.33 6.80 -34.64
C ALA A 565 15.48 6.66 -35.66
N LEU A 566 16.13 5.50 -35.73
CA LEU A 566 17.27 5.25 -36.63
C LEU A 566 16.86 5.12 -38.10
N ASP A 567 15.67 4.60 -38.38
CA ASP A 567 15.11 4.52 -39.73
C ASP A 567 14.57 5.86 -40.25
N SER A 568 14.41 6.85 -39.37
CA SER A 568 13.96 8.19 -39.77
C SER A 568 15.02 8.91 -40.61
N PRO A 569 14.64 9.82 -41.54
CA PRO A 569 15.60 10.54 -42.38
C PRO A 569 16.65 11.31 -41.58
N ASN A 570 16.28 11.78 -40.38
CA ASN A 570 17.18 12.42 -39.44
C ASN A 570 16.85 11.98 -38.01
N PRO A 571 17.64 11.04 -37.43
CA PRO A 571 17.40 10.51 -36.09
C PRO A 571 17.39 11.56 -34.97
N ILE A 572 18.05 12.70 -35.18
CA ILE A 572 18.14 13.82 -34.21
C ILE A 572 16.82 14.60 -34.16
N GLU A 573 16.11 14.69 -35.27
CA GLU A 573 14.83 15.41 -35.37
C GLU A 573 13.62 14.54 -35.03
N TYR A 574 13.81 13.22 -34.90
CA TYR A 574 12.75 12.31 -34.50
C TYR A 574 12.14 12.73 -33.14
N GLU A 575 10.82 12.77 -33.10
CA GLU A 575 10.06 13.16 -31.91
C GLU A 575 9.63 11.92 -31.12
N SER A 576 10.39 11.62 -30.06
CA SER A 576 10.13 10.49 -29.18
C SER A 576 9.21 10.87 -28.02
N ASN A 577 8.42 9.90 -27.57
CA ASN A 577 7.60 9.99 -26.37
C ASN A 577 7.81 8.82 -25.40
N LEU A 578 8.88 8.04 -25.59
CA LEU A 578 9.28 7.01 -24.65
C LEU A 578 9.90 7.68 -23.40
N PRO A 579 9.42 7.39 -22.18
CA PRO A 579 10.08 7.87 -20.97
C PRO A 579 11.45 7.22 -20.79
N VAL A 580 12.45 8.00 -20.36
CA VAL A 580 13.76 7.50 -19.94
C VAL A 580 13.88 7.63 -18.42
N HIS A 581 14.32 6.55 -17.78
CA HIS A 581 14.39 6.44 -16.33
C HIS A 581 15.79 6.82 -15.81
N GLN A 582 15.84 7.55 -14.70
CA GLN A 582 17.05 7.82 -13.92
C GLN A 582 16.82 7.37 -12.48
N ASP A 583 17.61 6.41 -12.03
CA ASP A 583 17.42 5.75 -10.73
C ASP A 583 18.53 6.13 -9.75
N GLY A 584 18.14 6.41 -8.50
CA GLY A 584 19.10 6.62 -7.41
C GLY A 584 19.70 5.29 -6.95
N THR A 585 21.04 5.22 -6.83
CA THR A 585 21.71 4.02 -6.31
C THR A 585 21.49 3.91 -4.80
N CYS A 586 20.46 3.16 -4.41
CA CYS A 586 20.03 3.00 -3.01
C CYS A 586 19.73 4.35 -2.34
N ASN A 587 18.69 5.03 -2.80
CA ASN A 587 18.34 6.40 -2.37
C ASN A 587 18.27 6.56 -0.83
N GLY A 588 17.80 5.54 -0.10
CA GLY A 588 17.82 5.55 1.37
C GLY A 588 19.21 5.76 1.98
N LEU A 589 20.25 5.10 1.44
CA LEU A 589 21.63 5.31 1.88
C LEU A 589 22.19 6.65 1.41
N GLN A 590 21.76 7.16 0.24
CA GLN A 590 22.14 8.50 -0.23
C GLN A 590 21.66 9.57 0.76
N HIS A 591 20.41 9.51 1.19
CA HIS A 591 19.90 10.42 2.24
C HIS A 591 20.65 10.25 3.56
N TYR A 592 20.94 9.02 3.98
CA TYR A 592 21.69 8.79 5.22
C TYR A 592 23.12 9.32 5.17
N ALA A 593 23.84 9.10 4.07
CA ALA A 593 25.20 9.58 3.90
C ALA A 593 25.25 11.12 3.87
N ALA A 594 24.26 11.78 3.24
CA ALA A 594 24.15 13.23 3.24
C ALA A 594 23.84 13.82 4.63
N LEU A 595 22.97 13.16 5.42
CA LEU A 595 22.65 13.56 6.79
C LEU A 595 23.82 13.30 7.76
N GLY A 596 24.45 12.14 7.65
CA GLY A 596 25.54 11.69 8.52
C GLY A 596 26.89 12.30 8.18
N GLY A 597 27.08 12.82 6.96
CA GLY A 597 28.38 13.33 6.51
C GLY A 597 29.41 12.21 6.27
N ASP A 598 28.96 10.99 5.96
CA ASP A 598 29.83 9.81 5.81
C ASP A 598 30.56 9.83 4.46
N ALA A 599 31.80 10.33 4.39
CA ALA A 599 32.55 10.49 3.12
C ALA A 599 32.76 9.17 2.34
N VAL A 600 33.16 8.08 3.03
CA VAL A 600 33.35 6.77 2.39
C VAL A 600 32.02 6.19 1.90
N GLY A 601 30.97 6.31 2.73
CA GLY A 601 29.63 5.91 2.37
C GLY A 601 29.10 6.69 1.16
N ALA A 602 29.30 8.01 1.14
CA ALA A 602 28.90 8.91 0.06
C ALA A 602 29.53 8.52 -1.29
N ALA A 603 30.81 8.15 -1.31
CA ALA A 603 31.47 7.64 -2.52
C ALA A 603 30.82 6.33 -3.03
N GLN A 604 30.48 5.39 -2.13
CA GLN A 604 29.89 4.10 -2.53
C GLN A 604 28.44 4.20 -3.04
N VAL A 605 27.75 5.30 -2.75
CA VAL A 605 26.37 5.57 -3.20
C VAL A 605 26.28 6.67 -4.26
N ASN A 606 27.41 6.99 -4.89
CA ASN A 606 27.52 7.94 -6.01
C ASN A 606 27.13 9.39 -5.65
N LEU A 607 27.23 9.79 -4.38
CA LEU A 607 27.13 11.20 -3.98
C LEU A 607 28.40 11.97 -4.33
N ASP A 608 29.55 11.31 -4.31
CA ASP A 608 30.82 11.90 -4.73
C ASP A 608 31.12 11.63 -6.21
N VAL A 609 32.04 12.40 -6.78
CA VAL A 609 32.49 12.27 -8.17
C VAL A 609 33.26 10.97 -8.36
N ALA A 610 32.86 10.20 -9.36
CA ALA A 610 33.53 8.97 -9.76
C ALA A 610 33.47 8.80 -11.29
N ASP A 611 34.49 8.16 -11.86
CA ASP A 611 34.55 7.88 -13.31
C ASP A 611 33.61 6.74 -13.73
N ARG A 612 33.26 5.87 -12.79
CA ARG A 612 32.37 4.72 -12.96
C ARG A 612 31.33 4.68 -11.83
N PRO A 613 30.13 4.14 -12.09
CA PRO A 613 29.13 4.00 -11.04
C PRO A 613 29.64 3.01 -9.98
N SER A 614 29.65 3.46 -8.72
CA SER A 614 29.94 2.61 -7.57
C SER A 614 28.73 1.72 -7.27
N ASP A 615 29.00 0.49 -6.83
CA ASP A 615 27.99 -0.49 -6.47
C ASP A 615 28.17 -0.91 -5.00
N VAL A 616 27.48 -0.21 -4.11
CA VAL A 616 27.50 -0.46 -2.66
C VAL A 616 27.24 -1.94 -2.31
N TYR A 617 26.42 -2.62 -3.10
CA TYR A 617 26.08 -4.03 -2.87
C TYR A 617 27.28 -4.96 -3.10
N SER A 618 28.02 -4.77 -4.20
CA SER A 618 29.24 -5.53 -4.46
C SER A 618 30.36 -5.17 -3.48
N PHE A 619 30.41 -3.90 -3.04
CA PHE A 619 31.35 -3.49 -2.00
C PHE A 619 31.08 -4.21 -0.67
N VAL A 620 29.83 -4.21 -0.20
CA VAL A 620 29.42 -4.93 1.02
C VAL A 620 29.63 -6.44 0.87
N ALA A 621 29.32 -7.03 -0.30
CA ALA A 621 29.57 -8.45 -0.55
C ALA A 621 31.05 -8.82 -0.36
N ARG A 622 31.98 -7.98 -0.86
CA ARG A 622 33.43 -8.17 -0.65
C ARG A 622 33.82 -8.05 0.82
N MET A 623 33.29 -7.06 1.54
CA MET A 623 33.56 -6.91 2.98
C MET A 623 33.11 -8.14 3.77
N VAL A 624 31.92 -8.65 3.48
CA VAL A 624 31.39 -9.87 4.12
C VAL A 624 32.25 -11.09 3.78
N GLU A 625 32.72 -11.21 2.55
CA GLU A 625 33.60 -12.31 2.13
C GLU A 625 34.97 -12.25 2.82
N GLU A 626 35.53 -11.07 3.04
CA GLU A 626 36.77 -10.89 3.81
C GLU A 626 36.58 -11.30 5.28
N GLU A 627 35.45 -10.96 5.88
CA GLU A 627 35.10 -11.40 7.24
C GLU A 627 34.88 -12.91 7.34
N ILE A 628 34.25 -13.54 6.33
CA ILE A 628 34.10 -15.00 6.27
C ILE A 628 35.46 -15.68 6.24
N LYS A 629 36.41 -15.17 5.43
CA LYS A 629 37.76 -15.75 5.34
C LYS A 629 38.50 -15.68 6.68
N LYS A 630 38.33 -14.59 7.44
CA LYS A 630 38.89 -14.47 8.80
C LYS A 630 38.27 -15.49 9.75
N ASP A 631 36.95 -15.65 9.73
CA ASP A 631 36.26 -16.59 10.62
C ASP A 631 36.55 -18.06 10.26
N ILE A 632 36.77 -18.38 8.98
CA ILE A 632 37.25 -19.70 8.53
C ILE A 632 38.64 -19.98 9.12
N ALA A 633 39.56 -19.00 9.07
CA ALA A 633 40.89 -19.13 9.65
C ALA A 633 40.86 -19.31 11.18
N GLN A 634 39.79 -18.88 11.85
CA GLN A 634 39.57 -19.05 13.29
C GLN A 634 38.90 -20.38 13.69
N GLY A 635 38.62 -21.28 12.73
CA GLY A 635 38.18 -22.65 13.02
C GLY A 635 36.72 -22.97 12.68
N HIS A 636 35.99 -22.08 11.99
CA HIS A 636 34.61 -22.34 11.56
C HIS A 636 34.53 -23.04 10.19
N ALA A 637 34.83 -24.35 10.15
CA ALA A 637 34.90 -25.14 8.91
C ALA A 637 33.57 -25.18 8.10
N ASP A 638 32.41 -25.11 8.74
CA ASP A 638 31.10 -25.10 8.06
C ASP A 638 30.89 -23.86 7.15
N LEU A 639 31.64 -22.77 7.38
CA LEU A 639 31.54 -21.53 6.58
C LEU A 639 32.23 -21.67 5.21
N ALA A 640 33.05 -22.71 4.99
CA ALA A 640 33.62 -23.01 3.67
C ALA A 640 32.54 -23.28 2.62
N LEU A 641 31.33 -23.69 3.04
CA LEU A 641 30.18 -23.91 2.16
C LEU A 641 29.64 -22.63 1.51
N ILE A 642 29.89 -21.47 2.13
CA ILE A 642 29.38 -20.16 1.67
C ILE A 642 30.49 -19.22 1.17
N SER A 643 31.77 -19.51 1.48
CA SER A 643 32.89 -18.73 0.96
C SER A 643 32.96 -18.83 -0.57
N GLY A 644 33.16 -17.68 -1.22
CA GLY A 644 33.13 -17.53 -2.68
C GLY A 644 31.72 -17.54 -3.28
N ARG A 645 30.67 -17.71 -2.47
CA ARG A 645 29.26 -17.74 -2.92
C ARG A 645 28.47 -16.49 -2.50
N VAL A 646 29.07 -15.59 -1.72
CA VAL A 646 28.44 -14.32 -1.34
C VAL A 646 28.50 -13.35 -2.52
N SER A 647 27.53 -13.48 -3.42
CA SER A 647 27.39 -12.57 -4.57
C SER A 647 26.55 -11.34 -4.23
N ARG A 648 26.63 -10.32 -5.09
CA ARG A 648 25.77 -9.13 -5.05
C ARG A 648 24.29 -9.49 -4.87
N LYS A 649 23.80 -10.51 -5.58
CA LYS A 649 22.39 -10.95 -5.55
C LYS A 649 21.94 -11.39 -4.15
N VAL A 650 22.81 -12.06 -3.40
CA VAL A 650 22.52 -12.56 -2.04
C VAL A 650 22.34 -11.41 -1.04
N VAL A 651 23.20 -10.39 -1.10
CA VAL A 651 23.19 -9.28 -0.13
C VAL A 651 22.32 -8.09 -0.53
N LYS A 652 22.02 -7.92 -1.84
CA LYS A 652 21.30 -6.75 -2.39
C LYS A 652 20.01 -6.43 -1.63
N GLN A 653 19.14 -7.44 -1.44
CA GLN A 653 17.86 -7.24 -0.78
C GLN A 653 18.02 -6.82 0.70
N THR A 654 18.98 -7.43 1.41
CA THR A 654 19.25 -7.09 2.81
C THR A 654 19.82 -5.69 2.94
N VAL A 655 20.85 -5.34 2.17
CA VAL A 655 21.44 -3.99 2.16
C VAL A 655 20.37 -2.93 1.86
N MET A 656 19.54 -3.17 0.83
CA MET A 656 18.48 -2.25 0.43
C MET A 656 17.40 -2.08 1.52
N THR A 657 17.08 -3.13 2.27
CA THR A 657 16.01 -3.08 3.29
C THR A 657 16.50 -2.67 4.67
N THR A 658 17.81 -2.72 4.96
CA THR A 658 18.39 -2.27 6.23
C THR A 658 18.13 -0.80 6.51
N VAL A 659 18.33 0.07 5.52
CA VAL A 659 17.97 1.50 5.64
C VAL A 659 16.48 1.74 5.85
N TYR A 660 15.65 0.74 5.50
CA TYR A 660 14.22 0.78 5.69
C TYR A 660 13.75 -0.01 6.93
N GLY A 661 14.65 -0.28 7.87
CA GLY A 661 14.32 -0.83 9.19
C GLY A 661 14.10 -2.34 9.21
N VAL A 662 14.77 -3.09 8.32
CA VAL A 662 14.74 -4.56 8.38
C VAL A 662 15.30 -5.04 9.73
N THR A 663 14.62 -6.00 10.35
CA THR A 663 15.12 -6.66 11.56
C THR A 663 16.06 -7.80 11.19
N MET A 664 16.85 -8.27 12.15
CA MET A 664 17.71 -9.44 11.97
C MET A 664 16.94 -10.68 11.46
N VAL A 665 15.71 -10.88 11.93
CA VAL A 665 14.84 -11.98 11.47
C VAL A 665 14.44 -11.80 10.00
N GLY A 666 14.12 -10.57 9.60
CA GLY A 666 13.81 -10.23 8.21
C GLY A 666 15.01 -10.39 7.29
N ALA A 667 16.17 -9.86 7.68
CA ALA A 667 17.43 -10.00 6.94
C ALA A 667 17.81 -11.48 6.73
N ARG A 668 17.72 -12.30 7.79
CA ARG A 668 17.94 -13.74 7.72
C ARG A 668 17.01 -14.42 6.71
N ALA A 669 15.71 -14.12 6.76
CA ALA A 669 14.72 -14.73 5.86
C ALA A 669 14.95 -14.36 4.39
N GLN A 670 15.39 -13.12 4.11
CA GLN A 670 15.75 -12.67 2.76
C GLN A 670 16.98 -13.43 2.22
N ILE A 671 18.06 -13.49 3.01
CA ILE A 671 19.27 -14.22 2.63
C ILE A 671 18.97 -15.71 2.49
N GLU A 672 18.19 -16.28 3.40
CA GLU A 672 17.77 -17.69 3.33
C GLU A 672 17.05 -18.01 2.02
N ARG A 673 16.16 -17.13 1.55
CA ARG A 673 15.50 -17.29 0.24
C ARG A 673 16.52 -17.27 -0.89
N GLN A 674 17.43 -16.29 -0.92
CA GLN A 674 18.46 -16.21 -1.96
C GLN A 674 19.39 -17.44 -1.95
N LEU A 675 19.74 -17.97 -0.78
CA LEU A 675 20.55 -19.19 -0.66
C LEU A 675 19.80 -20.44 -1.16
N ARG A 676 18.48 -20.51 -0.94
CA ARG A 676 17.64 -21.61 -1.46
C ARG A 676 17.54 -21.56 -2.97
N ASP A 677 17.40 -20.37 -3.54
CA ASP A 677 17.29 -20.16 -4.99
C ASP A 677 18.59 -20.54 -5.72
N LEU A 678 19.74 -20.54 -5.04
CA LEU A 678 21.00 -21.03 -5.58
C LEU A 678 21.06 -22.56 -5.71
N GLY A 679 20.23 -23.33 -4.99
CA GLY A 679 20.14 -24.80 -5.10
C GLY A 679 21.33 -25.62 -4.57
N ASP A 680 22.49 -25.01 -4.38
CA ASP A 680 23.76 -25.71 -4.09
C ASP A 680 24.03 -26.00 -2.60
N ILE A 681 23.10 -25.66 -1.70
CA ILE A 681 23.26 -25.83 -0.24
C ILE A 681 22.08 -26.66 0.28
N HIS A 682 22.38 -27.71 1.05
CA HIS A 682 21.35 -28.52 1.70
C HIS A 682 20.43 -27.65 2.58
N HIS A 683 19.13 -27.83 2.38
CA HIS A 683 18.05 -27.07 3.02
C HIS A 683 18.19 -26.95 4.55
N GLU A 684 18.70 -27.98 5.22
CA GLU A 684 18.88 -28.01 6.67
C GLU A 684 19.97 -27.04 7.16
N LYS A 685 21.00 -26.76 6.35
CA LYS A 685 22.07 -25.81 6.69
C LYS A 685 21.79 -24.37 6.27
N CYS A 686 20.83 -24.14 5.37
CA CYS A 686 20.50 -22.79 4.88
C CYS A 686 20.10 -21.84 6.01
N TRP A 687 19.38 -22.32 7.03
CA TRP A 687 18.92 -21.48 8.13
C TRP A 687 20.08 -20.93 8.98
N SER A 688 21.04 -21.79 9.37
CA SER A 688 22.17 -21.40 10.22
C SER A 688 23.15 -20.50 9.46
N LEU A 689 23.45 -20.84 8.20
CA LEU A 689 24.31 -20.05 7.31
C LEU A 689 23.70 -18.67 7.02
N ALA A 690 22.39 -18.60 6.74
CA ALA A 690 21.70 -17.33 6.55
C ALA A 690 21.73 -16.45 7.81
N ASN A 691 21.63 -17.05 9.00
CA ASN A 691 21.70 -16.32 10.28
C ASN A 691 23.10 -15.73 10.52
N TYR A 692 24.16 -16.47 10.19
CA TYR A 692 25.51 -15.97 10.24
C TYR A 692 25.74 -14.84 9.22
N LEU A 693 25.37 -15.06 7.95
CA LEU A 693 25.52 -14.07 6.88
C LEU A 693 24.75 -12.78 7.16
N ALA A 694 23.52 -12.87 7.67
CA ALA A 694 22.74 -11.70 8.03
C ALA A 694 23.42 -10.87 9.13
N ARG A 695 24.01 -11.49 10.15
CA ARG A 695 24.76 -10.76 11.20
C ARG A 695 25.96 -10.03 10.60
N LYS A 696 26.82 -10.74 9.86
CA LYS A 696 28.02 -10.14 9.25
C LYS A 696 27.68 -9.03 8.26
N THR A 697 26.63 -9.22 7.45
CA THR A 697 26.15 -8.20 6.51
C THR A 697 25.71 -6.93 7.23
N LEU A 698 24.92 -7.05 8.31
CA LEU A 698 24.48 -5.89 9.09
C LEU A 698 25.65 -5.17 9.78
N THR A 699 26.63 -5.90 10.31
CA THR A 699 27.85 -5.32 10.89
C THR A 699 28.65 -4.55 9.83
N CYS A 700 28.91 -5.15 8.67
CA CYS A 700 29.67 -4.50 7.59
C CYS A 700 28.99 -3.20 7.09
N ILE A 701 27.66 -3.18 7.01
CA ILE A 701 26.90 -1.96 6.65
C ILE A 701 27.07 -0.89 7.74
N GLY A 702 26.97 -1.28 9.02
CA GLY A 702 27.15 -0.36 10.14
C GLY A 702 28.54 0.25 10.20
N ASP A 703 29.58 -0.50 9.82
CA ASP A 703 30.95 -0.02 9.75
C ASP A 703 31.19 0.94 8.57
N LEU A 704 30.51 0.71 7.44
CA LEU A 704 30.58 1.55 6.26
C LEU A 704 29.86 2.90 6.44
N PHE A 705 28.73 2.90 7.16
CA PHE A 705 27.89 4.08 7.38
C PHE A 705 27.72 4.35 8.88
N LYS A 706 28.80 4.76 9.54
CA LYS A 706 28.82 5.02 10.99
C LYS A 706 27.89 6.17 11.38
N GLY A 707 27.94 7.29 10.64
CA GLY A 707 27.06 8.43 10.86
C GLY A 707 25.59 8.04 10.67
N ALA A 708 25.28 7.31 9.59
CA ALA A 708 23.93 6.78 9.37
C ALA A 708 23.43 5.89 10.52
N ASN A 709 24.26 4.97 11.02
CA ASN A 709 23.90 4.09 12.13
C ASN A 709 23.67 4.89 13.42
N GLY A 710 24.51 5.89 13.70
CA GLY A 710 24.32 6.83 14.80
C GLY A 710 22.99 7.58 14.70
N ILE A 711 22.62 8.06 13.51
CA ILE A 711 21.32 8.71 13.27
C ILE A 711 20.16 7.74 13.47
N GLN A 712 20.25 6.51 12.94
CA GLN A 712 19.20 5.50 13.11
C GLN A 712 18.95 5.16 14.59
N GLN A 713 20.02 5.02 15.37
CA GLN A 713 19.95 4.79 16.80
C GLN A 713 19.35 6.00 17.52
N TRP A 714 19.80 7.21 17.20
CA TRP A 714 19.25 8.45 17.77
C TRP A 714 17.76 8.59 17.51
N LEU A 715 17.31 8.40 16.25
CA LEU A 715 15.88 8.40 15.89
C LEU A 715 15.12 7.34 16.70
N SER A 716 15.63 6.11 16.77
CA SER A 716 14.98 5.02 17.49
C SER A 716 14.82 5.30 18.99
N ILE A 717 15.85 5.88 19.62
CA ILE A 717 15.83 6.27 21.04
C ILE A 717 14.82 7.42 21.24
N ALA A 718 14.90 8.48 20.43
CA ALA A 718 13.96 9.61 20.49
C ALA A 718 12.51 9.15 20.38
N ALA A 719 12.19 8.31 19.39
CA ALA A 719 10.85 7.76 19.20
C ALA A 719 10.39 6.92 20.40
N ARG A 720 11.29 6.12 20.98
CA ARG A 720 10.98 5.31 22.17
C ARG A 720 10.66 6.20 23.36
N THR A 721 11.48 7.21 23.64
CA THR A 721 11.29 8.15 24.76
C THR A 721 10.00 8.95 24.60
N ILE A 722 9.74 9.48 23.40
CA ILE A 722 8.48 10.19 23.08
C ILE A 722 7.28 9.28 23.33
N SER A 723 7.32 8.03 22.83
CA SER A 723 6.20 7.09 22.97
C SER A 723 5.92 6.62 24.41
N ARG A 724 6.89 6.76 25.31
CA ARG A 724 6.75 6.44 26.75
C ARG A 724 6.35 7.65 27.59
N SER A 725 6.33 8.85 26.99
CA SER A 725 5.97 10.07 27.68
C SER A 725 4.45 10.22 27.85
N VAL A 726 4.08 10.99 28.88
CA VAL A 726 2.69 11.34 29.21
C VAL A 726 2.58 12.87 29.23
N PRO A 727 1.52 13.46 28.63
CA PRO A 727 1.29 14.90 28.73
C PRO A 727 1.13 15.35 30.19
N GLU A 728 1.73 16.49 30.56
CA GLU A 728 1.71 17.01 31.93
C GLU A 728 0.31 17.07 32.57
N PRO A 729 -0.78 17.50 31.90
CA PRO A 729 -2.11 17.50 32.50
C PRO A 729 -2.67 16.12 32.86
N ARG A 730 -2.10 15.04 32.32
CA ARG A 730 -2.54 13.65 32.53
C ARG A 730 -1.76 12.93 33.64
N THR A 731 -0.67 13.50 34.15
CA THR A 731 0.11 12.89 35.24
C THR A 731 -0.71 12.74 36.51
N HIS A 732 -1.54 13.74 36.84
CA HIS A 732 -2.44 13.68 37.98
C HIS A 732 -3.40 12.48 37.92
N TYR A 733 -3.90 12.15 36.72
CA TYR A 733 -4.73 10.96 36.52
C TYR A 733 -3.94 9.66 36.69
N CYS A 734 -2.69 9.62 36.25
CA CYS A 734 -1.83 8.44 36.42
C CYS A 734 -1.61 8.12 37.91
N GLU A 735 -1.36 9.15 38.72
CA GLU A 735 -1.08 9.04 40.15
C GLU A 735 -2.35 8.75 40.97
N THR A 736 -3.41 9.52 40.74
CA THR A 736 -4.60 9.50 41.61
C THR A 736 -5.73 8.62 41.07
N GLY A 737 -5.78 8.40 39.75
CA GLY A 737 -6.91 7.78 39.05
C GLY A 737 -8.07 8.74 38.77
N TYR A 738 -7.92 10.04 39.07
CA TYR A 738 -8.94 11.07 38.84
C TYR A 738 -8.43 12.12 37.84
N SER A 739 -9.28 12.57 36.93
CA SER A 739 -8.83 13.47 35.85
C SER A 739 -8.65 14.91 36.35
N THR A 740 -9.29 15.30 37.45
CA THR A 740 -9.12 16.62 38.07
C THR A 740 -9.05 16.51 39.60
N PRO A 741 -8.39 17.48 40.27
CA PRO A 741 -8.37 17.56 41.73
C PRO A 741 -9.77 17.65 42.35
N GLU A 742 -10.71 18.34 41.68
CA GLU A 742 -12.11 18.44 42.11
C GLU A 742 -12.83 17.08 42.10
N GLN A 743 -12.53 16.21 41.12
CA GLN A 743 -13.09 14.86 41.07
C GLN A 743 -12.57 14.00 42.21
N LEU A 744 -11.29 14.14 42.55
CA LEU A 744 -10.68 13.48 43.70
C LEU A 744 -11.34 13.97 45.01
N GLU A 745 -11.51 15.28 45.16
CA GLU A 745 -12.15 15.87 46.34
C GLU A 745 -13.63 15.46 46.47
N ALA A 746 -14.37 15.45 45.37
CA ALA A 746 -15.76 14.99 45.33
C ALA A 746 -15.88 13.49 45.65
N ALA A 747 -14.94 12.67 45.16
CA ALA A 747 -14.87 11.24 45.50
C ALA A 747 -14.51 11.02 46.96
N ALA A 748 -13.57 11.80 47.51
CA ALA A 748 -13.21 11.79 48.92
C ALA A 748 -14.38 12.22 49.81
N LYS A 749 -15.13 13.27 49.43
CA LYS A 749 -16.36 13.70 50.10
C LYS A 749 -17.46 12.64 50.06
N LYS A 750 -17.65 11.96 48.91
CA LYS A 750 -18.59 10.82 48.80
C LYS A 750 -18.15 9.62 49.64
N ALA A 751 -16.86 9.31 49.68
CA ALA A 751 -16.32 8.23 50.51
C ALA A 751 -16.47 8.55 52.00
N ALA A 752 -16.19 9.79 52.40
CA ALA A 752 -16.39 10.27 53.77
C ALA A 752 -17.87 10.24 54.18
N ALA A 753 -18.78 10.65 53.30
CA ALA A 753 -20.23 10.55 53.53
C ALA A 753 -20.71 9.09 53.65
N LYS A 754 -20.14 8.18 52.85
CA LYS A 754 -20.44 6.73 52.92
C LYS A 754 -19.90 6.10 54.21
N LYS A 755 -18.73 6.56 54.69
CA LYS A 755 -18.14 6.17 55.97
C LYS A 755 -18.95 6.70 57.16
N ALA A 756 -19.52 7.90 57.04
CA ALA A 756 -20.43 8.47 58.03
C ALA A 756 -21.79 7.73 58.11
N ALA A 757 -22.23 7.13 57.00
CA ALA A 757 -23.45 6.30 56.94
C ALA A 757 -23.23 4.85 57.45
N SER A 758 -22.01 4.32 57.42
CA SER A 758 -21.68 2.99 57.95
C SER A 758 -21.01 3.10 59.33
N LYS A 759 -21.80 3.18 60.41
CA LYS A 759 -21.28 3.04 61.78
C LYS A 759 -20.95 1.57 62.09
N SER A 760 -19.79 1.08 61.67
CA SER A 760 -19.00 0.08 62.40
C SER A 760 -17.67 -0.28 61.73
N SER A 761 -16.65 -0.38 62.58
CA SER A 761 -15.30 -0.94 62.40
C SER A 761 -14.20 -0.08 61.77
N ASP A 762 -13.13 0.04 62.57
CA ASP A 762 -11.85 0.67 62.28
C ASP A 762 -11.16 0.08 61.07
N SER A 763 -10.83 0.95 60.11
CA SER A 763 -9.65 0.80 59.27
C SER A 763 -9.17 2.19 58.80
N THR A 764 -7.92 2.49 59.14
CA THR A 764 -7.10 3.57 58.58
C THR A 764 -6.72 3.20 57.14
N GLY A 765 -7.68 3.29 56.24
CA GLY A 765 -7.49 3.07 54.81
C GLY A 765 -7.66 4.38 54.04
N VAL A 766 -6.57 4.86 53.42
CA VAL A 766 -6.59 5.83 52.32
C VAL A 766 -7.64 5.41 51.30
N ALA A 767 -8.39 6.37 50.74
CA ALA A 767 -9.42 6.11 49.74
C ALA A 767 -8.87 5.21 48.62
N LYS A 768 -9.29 3.94 48.57
CA LYS A 768 -8.91 3.05 47.48
C LYS A 768 -9.46 3.63 46.17
N PRO A 769 -8.64 3.78 45.11
CA PRO A 769 -9.12 4.23 43.81
C PRO A 769 -10.24 3.32 43.31
N LEU A 770 -11.27 3.91 42.66
CA LEU A 770 -12.44 3.22 42.11
C LEU A 770 -12.10 2.20 41.00
N THR A 771 -10.85 2.12 40.58
CA THR A 771 -10.37 1.22 39.53
C THR A 771 -9.51 0.11 40.13
N LYS A 772 -9.86 -1.17 39.88
CA LYS A 772 -9.04 -2.35 40.23
C LYS A 772 -7.66 -2.40 39.52
N THR A 773 -7.35 -1.41 38.68
CA THR A 773 -6.13 -1.31 37.87
C THR A 773 -4.97 -0.71 38.67
N SER A 774 -3.79 -1.30 38.55
CA SER A 774 -2.57 -0.78 39.19
C SER A 774 -2.14 0.55 38.58
N GLU A 775 -1.38 1.34 39.34
CA GLU A 775 -0.80 2.62 38.91
C GLU A 775 0.03 2.46 37.62
N THR A 776 0.85 1.42 37.55
CA THR A 776 1.63 1.04 36.37
C THR A 776 0.78 0.79 35.12
N GLU A 777 -0.41 0.22 35.30
CA GLU A 777 -1.34 -0.02 34.19
C GLU A 777 -2.02 1.27 33.74
N ARG A 778 -2.30 2.21 34.66
CA ARG A 778 -2.80 3.56 34.32
C ARG A 778 -1.78 4.35 33.51
N ILE A 779 -0.52 4.35 33.93
CA ILE A 779 0.58 5.01 33.20
C ILE A 779 0.67 4.44 31.76
N ARG A 780 0.67 3.12 31.62
CA ARG A 780 0.72 2.45 30.30
C ARG A 780 -0.48 2.76 29.41
N GLN A 781 -1.66 2.97 30.00
CA GLN A 781 -2.86 3.37 29.26
C GLN A 781 -2.78 4.82 28.78
N GLU A 782 -2.09 5.69 29.52
CA GLU A 782 -1.90 7.12 29.20
C GLU A 782 -0.68 7.41 28.31
N GLN A 783 0.16 6.40 28.03
CA GLN A 783 1.21 6.45 27.00
C GLN A 783 0.59 6.46 25.59
N MET A 784 0.00 7.60 25.25
CA MET A 784 -0.84 7.83 24.07
C MET A 784 -0.14 8.63 22.97
N VAL A 785 1.07 9.11 23.26
CA VAL A 785 1.82 10.09 22.46
C VAL A 785 2.50 9.37 21.30
N SER A 786 2.09 9.69 20.08
CA SER A 786 2.74 9.19 18.85
C SER A 786 3.89 10.10 18.44
N VAL A 787 4.83 9.57 17.66
CA VAL A 787 5.89 10.38 17.06
C VAL A 787 5.32 11.17 15.89
N ILE A 788 5.49 12.49 15.93
CA ILE A 788 4.98 13.45 14.96
C ILE A 788 6.11 14.39 14.53
N TRP A 789 6.31 14.56 13.23
CA TRP A 789 7.23 15.56 12.68
C TRP A 789 6.64 16.19 11.42
N SER A 790 7.20 17.32 10.99
CA SER A 790 6.83 17.97 9.73
C SER A 790 7.94 17.74 8.70
N THR A 791 7.57 17.48 7.45
CA THR A 791 8.54 17.47 6.35
C THR A 791 9.01 18.89 6.04
N PRO A 792 10.15 19.07 5.36
CA PRO A 792 10.60 20.39 4.90
C PRO A 792 9.60 21.11 3.98
N LEU A 793 8.66 20.37 3.36
CA LEU A 793 7.57 20.93 2.56
C LEU A 793 6.32 21.29 3.38
N GLY A 794 6.32 21.09 4.69
CA GLY A 794 5.20 21.40 5.58
C GLY A 794 4.17 20.29 5.78
N LEU A 795 4.40 19.07 5.25
CA LEU A 795 3.50 17.93 5.45
C LEU A 795 3.65 17.37 6.88
N PRO A 796 2.59 17.32 7.71
CA PRO A 796 2.67 16.68 9.01
C PRO A 796 2.62 15.15 8.85
N ILE A 797 3.58 14.47 9.46
CA ILE A 797 3.65 13.01 9.50
C ILE A 797 3.42 12.55 10.92
N VAL A 798 2.41 11.69 11.09
CA VAL A 798 2.04 11.09 12.37
C VAL A 798 2.14 9.57 12.25
N GLN A 799 2.88 8.92 13.15
CA GLN A 799 2.98 7.46 13.16
C GLN A 799 1.72 6.79 13.73
N PRO A 800 0.99 5.96 12.96
CA PRO A 800 -0.30 5.39 13.37
C PRO A 800 -0.16 4.14 14.27
N TYR A 801 1.03 3.84 14.81
CA TYR A 801 1.30 2.60 15.51
C TYR A 801 0.75 2.60 16.94
N ARG A 802 -0.52 2.21 17.08
CA ARG A 802 -1.26 2.09 18.34
C ARG A 802 -1.60 0.63 18.67
N LYS A 803 -1.84 0.34 19.94
CA LYS A 803 -2.32 -0.96 20.43
C LYS A 803 -3.80 -1.10 20.12
N THR A 804 -4.11 -1.71 18.98
CA THR A 804 -5.49 -1.84 18.51
C THR A 804 -6.28 -2.82 19.38
N THR A 805 -7.33 -2.34 20.05
CA THR A 805 -8.30 -3.20 20.73
C THR A 805 -9.39 -3.62 19.76
N ARG A 806 -9.54 -4.94 19.54
CA ARG A 806 -10.63 -5.49 18.73
C ARG A 806 -11.87 -5.66 19.60
N LYS A 807 -13.02 -5.17 19.12
CA LYS A 807 -14.34 -5.40 19.70
C LYS A 807 -15.11 -6.39 18.86
N GLN A 808 -15.88 -7.22 19.54
CA GLN A 808 -16.76 -8.19 18.91
C GLN A 808 -18.12 -7.52 18.61
N VAL A 809 -18.50 -7.49 17.33
CA VAL A 809 -19.78 -6.94 16.87
C VAL A 809 -20.63 -8.06 16.29
N LYS A 810 -21.83 -8.24 16.84
CA LYS A 810 -22.82 -9.21 16.35
C LYS A 810 -23.48 -8.69 15.08
N THR A 811 -23.41 -9.49 14.02
CA THR A 811 -24.09 -9.24 12.74
C THR A 811 -25.05 -10.41 12.44
N ASN A 812 -25.85 -10.29 11.37
CA ASN A 812 -26.80 -11.33 10.97
C ASN A 812 -26.12 -12.65 10.55
N LEU A 813 -24.93 -12.58 9.95
CA LEU A 813 -24.17 -13.74 9.49
C LEU A 813 -23.34 -14.35 10.62
N GLN A 814 -22.54 -13.52 11.28
CA GLN A 814 -21.62 -13.98 12.32
C GLN A 814 -21.23 -12.87 13.28
N THR A 815 -20.49 -13.23 14.31
CA THR A 815 -19.90 -12.23 15.20
C THR A 815 -18.50 -11.89 14.71
N VAL A 816 -18.29 -10.63 14.33
CA VAL A 816 -17.07 -10.16 13.69
C VAL A 816 -16.22 -9.37 14.68
N PHE A 817 -14.91 -9.57 14.66
CA PHE A 817 -13.95 -8.71 15.37
C PHE A 817 -13.59 -7.51 14.50
N ILE A 818 -13.94 -6.31 14.95
CA ILE A 818 -13.53 -5.05 14.31
C ILE A 818 -12.68 -4.22 15.28
N SER A 819 -11.73 -3.48 14.74
CA SER A 819 -11.10 -2.36 15.43
C SER A 819 -12.03 -1.15 15.33
N ASP A 820 -12.14 -0.38 16.42
CA ASP A 820 -12.80 0.93 16.39
C ASP A 820 -11.71 2.01 16.17
N PRO A 821 -11.65 2.66 14.98
CA PRO A 821 -10.68 3.71 14.69
C PRO A 821 -10.78 4.92 15.62
N ASN A 822 -11.96 5.13 16.21
CA ASN A 822 -12.22 6.27 17.08
C ASN A 822 -11.83 6.00 18.55
N GLN A 823 -11.50 4.75 18.88
CA GLN A 823 -11.10 4.39 20.22
C GLN A 823 -9.67 4.85 20.49
N ARG A 824 -9.55 5.75 21.47
CA ARG A 824 -8.26 6.17 22.03
C ARG A 824 -7.54 4.94 22.59
N SER A 825 -6.37 4.63 22.04
CA SER A 825 -5.52 3.51 22.44
C SER A 825 -4.06 3.93 22.62
N ALA A 826 -3.37 3.33 23.60
CA ALA A 826 -1.96 3.56 23.86
C ALA A 826 -1.12 3.25 22.63
N VAL A 827 -0.01 3.96 22.46
CA VAL A 827 0.92 3.69 21.36
C VAL A 827 1.70 2.39 21.62
N SER A 828 2.32 1.84 20.57
CA SER A 828 3.28 0.75 20.72
C SER A 828 4.71 1.31 20.66
N PRO A 829 5.40 1.50 21.81
CA PRO A 829 6.77 2.04 21.82
C PRO A 829 7.74 1.28 20.93
N ARG A 830 7.62 -0.06 20.90
CA ARG A 830 8.45 -0.92 20.05
C ARG A 830 8.27 -0.59 18.56
N LYS A 831 7.02 -0.50 18.09
CA LYS A 831 6.71 -0.22 16.67
C LYS A 831 7.03 1.23 16.30
N GLN A 832 6.78 2.20 17.19
CA GLN A 832 7.15 3.60 16.99
C GLN A 832 8.67 3.73 16.80
N ALA A 833 9.46 3.16 17.73
CA ALA A 833 10.92 3.19 17.68
C ALA A 833 11.49 2.50 16.42
N SER A 834 11.08 1.27 16.12
CA SER A 834 11.63 0.54 14.97
C SER A 834 11.22 1.13 13.61
N ALA A 835 10.06 1.80 13.55
CA ALA A 835 9.54 2.35 12.30
C ALA A 835 9.88 3.84 12.08
N PHE A 836 10.41 4.55 13.08
CA PHE A 836 10.72 5.96 12.90
C PHE A 836 11.87 6.23 11.91
N PRO A 837 13.05 5.58 12.02
CA PRO A 837 14.10 5.75 11.02
C PRO A 837 13.65 5.55 9.57
N PRO A 838 12.96 4.45 9.20
CA PRO A 838 12.53 4.26 7.82
C PRO A 838 11.45 5.24 7.37
N ASN A 839 10.49 5.57 8.23
CA ASN A 839 9.44 6.53 7.88
C ASN A 839 10.02 7.94 7.67
N PHE A 840 11.03 8.32 8.46
CA PHE A 840 11.73 9.60 8.32
C PHE A 840 12.47 9.68 6.99
N ILE A 841 13.25 8.66 6.61
CA ILE A 841 13.96 8.65 5.32
C ILE A 841 12.99 8.62 4.14
N HIS A 842 11.91 7.82 4.21
CA HIS A 842 10.87 7.84 3.17
C HIS A 842 10.23 9.23 3.00
N SER A 843 10.13 10.00 4.08
CA SER A 843 9.59 11.36 4.01
C SER A 843 10.53 12.37 3.35
N LEU A 844 11.85 12.16 3.49
CA LEU A 844 12.87 12.98 2.81
C LEU A 844 12.96 12.65 1.32
N ASP A 845 12.92 11.36 0.98
CA ASP A 845 12.84 10.86 -0.39
C ASP A 845 11.59 11.42 -1.12
N ALA A 846 10.43 11.31 -0.50
CA ALA A 846 9.20 11.92 -0.98
C ALA A 846 9.31 13.45 -1.15
N THR A 847 9.96 14.13 -0.20
CA THR A 847 10.18 15.58 -0.28
C THR A 847 11.08 15.96 -1.45
N HIS A 848 12.17 15.22 -1.67
CA HIS A 848 13.08 15.42 -2.79
C HIS A 848 12.38 15.19 -4.14
N MET A 849 11.57 14.13 -4.25
CA MET A 849 10.75 13.85 -5.43
C MET A 849 9.76 14.99 -5.73
N LEU A 850 8.99 15.46 -4.73
CA LEU A 850 8.03 16.55 -4.93
C LEU A 850 8.72 17.88 -5.29
N LEU A 851 9.85 18.21 -4.66
CA LEU A 851 10.66 19.40 -5.00
C LEU A 851 11.17 19.33 -6.44
N THR A 852 11.64 18.16 -6.87
CA THR A 852 12.11 17.91 -8.23
C THR A 852 10.95 18.05 -9.22
N ALA A 853 9.79 17.44 -8.95
CA ALA A 853 8.60 17.58 -9.79
C ALA A 853 8.19 19.04 -10.00
N ILE A 854 8.13 19.83 -8.92
CA ILE A 854 7.79 21.26 -8.98
C ILE A 854 8.82 22.03 -9.84
N THR A 855 10.10 21.73 -9.68
CA THR A 855 11.18 22.43 -10.40
C THR A 855 11.21 22.04 -11.89
N MET A 856 11.00 20.76 -12.19
CA MET A 856 10.84 20.25 -13.57
C MET A 856 9.67 20.92 -14.28
N ASN A 857 8.52 21.05 -13.62
CA ASN A 857 7.38 21.74 -14.21
C ASN A 857 7.66 23.24 -14.43
N LYS A 858 8.43 23.90 -13.55
CA LYS A 858 8.84 25.31 -13.78
C LYS A 858 9.74 25.45 -15.00
N ALA A 859 10.57 24.46 -15.27
CA ALA A 859 11.37 24.37 -16.49
C ALA A 859 10.55 23.93 -17.73
N GLY A 860 9.25 23.63 -17.57
CA GLY A 860 8.40 23.17 -18.66
C GLY A 860 8.74 21.76 -19.14
N LEU A 861 9.27 20.91 -18.25
CA LEU A 861 9.66 19.53 -18.55
C LEU A 861 8.62 18.55 -18.00
N ALA A 862 8.36 17.48 -18.75
CA ALA A 862 7.53 16.38 -18.27
C ALA A 862 8.27 15.63 -17.15
N PHE A 863 7.54 15.29 -16.09
CA PHE A 863 8.06 14.55 -14.96
C PHE A 863 7.07 13.46 -14.55
N ALA A 864 7.58 12.25 -14.41
CA ALA A 864 6.91 11.16 -13.72
C ALA A 864 7.90 10.49 -12.77
N SER A 865 7.38 9.84 -11.74
CA SER A 865 8.23 9.17 -10.76
C SER A 865 7.64 7.86 -10.31
N VAL A 866 8.51 6.87 -10.13
CA VAL A 866 8.25 5.66 -9.37
C VAL A 866 9.12 5.71 -8.12
N HIS A 867 8.68 6.49 -7.13
CA HIS A 867 9.42 6.75 -5.90
C HIS A 867 10.82 7.33 -6.15
N ASP A 868 11.86 6.51 -6.15
CA ASP A 868 13.28 6.86 -6.33
C ASP A 868 13.78 6.72 -7.78
N SER A 869 12.87 6.44 -8.72
CA SER A 869 13.10 6.43 -10.16
C SER A 869 12.38 7.61 -10.82
N TYR A 870 13.11 8.49 -11.51
CA TYR A 870 12.58 9.72 -12.10
C TYR A 870 12.63 9.67 -13.63
N TRP A 871 11.51 10.02 -14.27
CA TRP A 871 11.29 9.80 -15.69
C TRP A 871 10.99 11.11 -16.40
N THR A 872 11.59 11.30 -17.57
CA THR A 872 11.35 12.43 -18.47
C THR A 872 11.60 12.02 -19.92
N HIS A 873 11.42 12.95 -20.87
CA HIS A 873 11.76 12.71 -22.28
C HIS A 873 13.27 12.53 -22.47
N PRO A 874 13.74 11.73 -23.46
CA PRO A 874 15.17 11.47 -23.64
C PRO A 874 16.02 12.73 -23.81
N SER A 875 15.49 13.75 -24.50
CA SER A 875 16.19 15.01 -24.73
C SER A 875 16.34 15.90 -23.48
N CYS A 876 15.55 15.64 -22.43
CA CYS A 876 15.51 16.44 -21.22
C CYS A 876 16.28 15.81 -20.05
N VAL A 877 16.87 14.62 -20.23
CA VAL A 877 17.51 13.86 -19.15
C VAL A 877 18.67 14.63 -18.51
N ASP A 878 19.53 15.28 -19.30
CA ASP A 878 20.66 16.05 -18.76
C ASP A 878 20.19 17.21 -17.87
N GLU A 879 19.13 17.91 -18.27
CA GLU A 879 18.54 19.01 -17.50
C GLU A 879 17.87 18.48 -16.23
N MET A 880 17.12 17.37 -16.33
CA MET A 880 16.55 16.69 -15.18
C MET A 880 17.64 16.28 -14.18
N SER A 881 18.73 15.67 -14.63
CA SER A 881 19.84 15.27 -13.76
C SER A 881 20.49 16.47 -13.08
N GLY A 882 20.57 17.63 -13.74
CA GLY A 882 20.95 18.90 -13.12
C GLY A 882 19.99 19.31 -12.00
N ILE A 883 18.68 19.31 -12.28
CA ILE A 883 17.64 19.69 -11.32
C ILE A 883 17.63 18.74 -10.10
N ILE A 884 17.74 17.43 -10.31
CA ILE A 884 17.76 16.42 -9.24
C ILE A 884 18.89 16.70 -8.25
N ARG A 885 20.10 17.01 -8.76
CA ARG A 885 21.27 17.33 -7.92
C ARG A 885 21.05 18.62 -7.14
N GLU A 886 20.57 19.68 -7.79
CA GLU A 886 20.32 20.96 -7.12
C GLU A 886 19.23 20.87 -6.05
N THR A 887 18.13 20.15 -6.30
CA THR A 887 17.07 19.97 -5.31
C THR A 887 17.54 19.10 -4.13
N PHE A 888 18.39 18.10 -4.37
CA PHE A 888 18.99 17.29 -3.31
C PHE A 888 19.94 18.12 -2.43
N ILE A 889 20.82 18.91 -3.05
CA ILE A 889 21.74 19.82 -2.34
C ILE A 889 20.93 20.82 -1.52
N LYS A 890 19.92 21.46 -2.13
CA LYS A 890 19.05 22.42 -1.43
C LYS A 890 18.38 21.79 -0.21
N LEU A 891 17.89 20.56 -0.33
CA LEU A 891 17.25 19.85 0.77
C LEU A 891 18.22 19.59 1.93
N HIS A 892 19.42 19.07 1.65
CA HIS A 892 20.39 18.64 2.67
C HIS A 892 21.38 19.73 3.14
N THR A 893 21.33 20.92 2.52
CA THR A 893 22.00 22.12 3.04
C THR A 893 21.26 22.67 4.27
N GLU A 894 19.97 22.39 4.39
CA GLU A 894 19.24 22.70 5.62
C GLU A 894 19.65 21.76 6.75
N ASN A 895 19.77 22.28 7.98
CA ASN A 895 20.04 21.45 9.17
C ASN A 895 18.79 20.66 9.59
N ILE A 896 18.40 19.66 8.79
CA ILE A 896 17.15 18.89 8.96
C ILE A 896 17.08 18.24 10.35
N LEU A 897 18.17 17.63 10.83
CA LEU A 897 18.20 16.95 12.14
C LEU A 897 18.08 17.93 13.31
N GLU A 898 18.68 19.12 13.20
CA GLU A 898 18.54 20.18 14.22
C GLU A 898 17.11 20.72 14.26
N LYS A 899 16.51 21.00 13.09
CA LYS A 899 15.10 21.40 12.99
C LYS A 899 14.17 20.34 13.58
N LEU A 900 14.44 19.06 13.30
CA LEU A 900 13.68 17.93 13.86
C LEU A 900 13.80 17.88 15.39
N ARG A 901 15.01 17.96 15.94
CA ARG A 901 15.23 17.97 17.39
C ARG A 901 14.59 19.18 18.05
N GLY A 902 14.74 20.37 17.46
CA GLY A 902 14.09 21.60 17.92
C GLY A 902 12.56 21.46 17.97
N GLY A 903 11.95 20.92 16.90
CA GLY A 903 10.52 20.64 16.85
C GLY A 903 10.06 19.60 17.88
N PHE A 904 10.90 18.61 18.21
CA PHE A 904 10.61 17.67 19.30
C PHE A 904 10.66 18.34 20.67
N ILE A 905 11.61 19.23 20.92
CA ILE A 905 11.70 19.97 22.19
C ILE A 905 10.52 20.92 22.34
N GLU A 906 10.15 21.64 21.28
CA GLU A 906 9.00 22.55 21.29
C GLU A 906 7.67 21.79 21.55
N ARG A 907 7.48 20.65 20.87
CA ARG A 907 6.24 19.88 20.96
C ARG A 907 6.14 19.04 22.23
N TYR A 908 7.22 18.38 22.63
CA TYR A 908 7.23 17.35 23.67
C TYR A 908 8.02 17.75 24.92
N GLY A 909 8.67 18.91 24.96
CA GLY A 909 9.64 19.25 26.01
C GLY A 909 9.10 19.18 27.43
N ASN A 910 7.84 19.58 27.63
CA ASN A 910 7.16 19.57 28.94
C ASN A 910 6.48 18.22 29.26
N PHE A 911 6.59 17.23 28.37
CA PHE A 911 5.99 15.92 28.60
C PHE A 911 6.82 15.17 29.63
N LYS A 912 6.16 14.34 30.43
CA LYS A 912 6.73 13.69 31.59
C LYS A 912 6.98 12.21 31.28
N VAL A 913 8.18 11.73 31.57
CA VAL A 913 8.55 10.31 31.47
C VAL A 913 8.69 9.75 32.88
N PRO A 914 8.09 8.59 33.20
CA PRO A 914 8.21 8.00 34.54
C PRO A 914 9.61 7.44 34.73
N VAL A 915 10.21 7.69 35.91
CA VAL A 915 11.60 7.26 36.22
C VAL A 915 11.76 5.74 36.12
N GLU A 916 10.71 4.97 36.41
CA GLU A 916 10.71 3.50 36.28
C GLU A 916 10.86 2.98 34.83
N ASP A 917 10.55 3.81 33.82
CA ASP A 917 10.66 3.45 32.40
C ASP A 917 11.97 3.93 31.75
N LEU A 918 12.86 4.60 32.51
CA LEU A 918 14.19 4.99 32.06
C LEU A 918 15.10 3.75 31.99
N LEU A 919 15.89 3.65 30.93
CA LEU A 919 16.94 2.64 30.80
C LEU A 919 18.22 3.10 31.49
N ASP A 920 19.10 2.16 31.83
CA ASP A 920 20.41 2.46 32.42
C ASP A 920 21.20 3.47 31.55
N GLU A 921 21.16 3.30 30.22
CA GLU A 921 21.78 4.23 29.27
C GLU A 921 21.15 5.64 29.25
N ASP A 922 19.85 5.75 29.55
CA ASP A 922 19.16 7.04 29.64
C ASP A 922 19.51 7.75 30.95
N ILE A 923 19.65 6.98 32.03
CA ILE A 923 20.07 7.47 33.35
C ILE A 923 21.51 8.01 33.27
N ASP A 924 22.45 7.21 32.75
CA ASP A 924 23.85 7.62 32.57
C ASP A 924 23.96 8.90 31.71
N ARG A 925 23.11 9.01 30.68
CA ARG A 925 23.08 10.20 29.82
C ARG A 925 22.57 11.44 30.54
N VAL A 926 21.47 11.32 31.29
CA VAL A 926 20.90 12.45 32.06
C VAL A 926 21.87 12.92 33.14
N LEU A 927 22.59 11.99 33.79
CA LEU A 927 23.61 12.31 34.79
C LEU A 927 24.85 12.98 34.18
N GLY A 928 25.22 12.60 32.94
CA GLY A 928 26.36 13.15 32.22
C GLY A 928 26.13 14.52 31.54
N GLN A 929 24.89 15.00 31.45
CA GLN A 929 24.57 16.28 30.81
C GLN A 929 24.73 17.47 31.78
N SER A 930 25.41 18.53 31.33
CA SER A 930 25.60 19.78 32.09
C SER A 930 24.30 20.57 32.27
N ASP A 931 23.38 20.45 31.32
CA ASP A 931 22.19 21.31 31.20
C ASP A 931 21.01 20.82 32.06
N VAL A 932 21.17 19.69 32.75
CA VAL A 932 20.16 19.10 33.63
C VAL A 932 20.35 19.64 35.05
N PRO A 933 19.31 20.22 35.69
CA PRO A 933 19.38 20.66 37.08
C PRO A 933 19.86 19.56 38.03
N GLU A 934 20.78 19.89 38.94
CA GLU A 934 21.34 18.93 39.91
C GLU A 934 20.27 18.29 40.81
N GLU A 935 19.15 18.98 41.07
CA GLU A 935 18.00 18.45 41.79
C GLU A 935 17.34 17.26 41.07
N ILE A 936 17.29 17.29 39.74
CA ILE A 936 16.76 16.19 38.91
C ILE A 936 17.74 15.03 38.91
N LYS A 937 19.05 15.30 38.81
CA LYS A 937 20.09 14.27 38.86
C LYS A 937 20.08 13.55 40.21
N GLN A 938 20.04 14.30 41.31
CA GLN A 938 19.94 13.76 42.67
C GLN A 938 18.64 12.96 42.85
N GLY A 939 17.50 13.49 42.38
CA GLY A 939 16.21 12.81 42.46
C GLY A 939 16.15 11.49 41.66
N ILE A 940 16.80 11.41 40.50
CA ILE A 940 16.94 10.15 39.75
C ILE A 940 17.81 9.16 40.52
N VAL A 941 18.99 9.60 41.00
CA VAL A 941 19.91 8.75 41.77
C VAL A 941 19.24 8.21 43.03
N GLU A 942 18.50 9.03 43.76
CA GLU A 942 17.72 8.63 44.95
C GLU A 942 16.60 7.64 44.61
N ALA A 943 15.84 7.88 43.54
CA ALA A 943 14.76 7.00 43.09
C ALA A 943 15.29 5.64 42.58
N THR A 944 16.47 5.61 41.96
CA THR A 944 17.13 4.38 41.51
C THR A 944 17.95 3.71 42.63
N GLY A 945 18.36 4.47 43.66
CA GLY A 945 19.36 4.14 44.68
C GLY A 945 18.91 3.29 45.88
N GLN A 946 17.66 2.80 45.90
CA GLN A 946 17.18 1.83 46.91
C GLN A 946 16.87 0.43 46.36
N ARG A 947 16.98 0.22 45.04
CA ARG A 947 16.87 -1.11 44.42
C ARG A 947 18.23 -1.48 43.84
N GLY A 948 18.99 -2.29 44.57
CA GLY A 948 20.29 -2.78 44.12
C GLY A 948 20.25 -3.25 42.66
N TYR A 949 21.27 -2.84 41.90
CA TYR A 949 21.64 -3.17 40.52
C TYR A 949 21.25 -4.57 40.02
N LYS A 950 19.95 -4.83 39.88
CA LYS A 950 19.34 -6.01 39.25
C LYS A 950 17.98 -5.60 38.68
N LEU A 951 17.99 -4.64 37.77
CA LEU A 951 16.84 -4.43 36.90
C LEU A 951 16.87 -5.48 35.78
N ARG A 952 16.03 -6.49 35.97
CA ARG A 952 15.34 -7.21 34.89
C ARG A 952 16.30 -7.73 33.80
N ALA A 953 16.99 -8.83 34.12
CA ALA A 953 17.37 -9.78 33.10
C ALA A 953 16.14 -10.01 32.21
N GLN A 954 16.27 -9.59 30.95
CA GLN A 954 15.50 -9.98 29.80
C GLN A 954 14.46 -11.09 30.09
N HIS A 955 13.28 -10.69 30.59
CA HIS A 955 12.08 -11.22 29.95
C HIS A 955 11.96 -10.45 28.65
N VAL A 956 12.80 -10.86 27.69
CA VAL A 956 12.36 -11.03 26.32
C VAL A 956 11.24 -12.05 26.41
N GLU A 957 10.06 -11.60 26.84
CA GLU A 957 8.86 -12.17 26.27
C GLU A 957 8.98 -11.78 24.80
N ASP A 958 9.49 -12.72 24.01
CA ASP A 958 9.06 -12.90 22.64
C ASP A 958 7.54 -13.11 22.68
N GLU A 959 6.78 -12.07 23.00
CA GLU A 959 5.42 -11.93 22.49
C GLU A 959 5.60 -11.74 20.99
N TYR A 960 5.74 -12.89 20.33
CA TYR A 960 5.28 -13.09 18.97
C TYR A 960 3.86 -12.50 18.90
N GLU A 961 3.71 -11.28 18.38
CA GLU A 961 2.50 -10.90 17.65
C GLU A 961 2.51 -11.65 16.30
N GLY A 962 2.52 -12.97 16.37
CA GLY A 962 2.00 -13.84 15.35
C GLY A 962 0.83 -14.56 15.97
N ASP A 963 -0.35 -13.92 16.03
CA ASP A 963 -1.66 -14.50 16.37
C ASP A 963 -1.61 -15.85 17.13
N LEU A 964 -0.99 -15.90 18.31
CA LEU A 964 -0.82 -17.12 19.09
C LEU A 964 -1.30 -16.86 20.51
N PHE A 965 -2.53 -17.31 20.77
CA PHE A 965 -3.12 -17.33 22.10
C PHE A 965 -2.74 -18.66 22.76
N VAL A 966 -1.84 -18.64 23.74
CA VAL A 966 -1.69 -19.76 24.69
C VAL A 966 -2.62 -19.47 25.88
N PRO A 967 -3.47 -20.41 26.32
CA PRO A 967 -4.32 -20.18 27.50
C PRO A 967 -3.44 -19.99 28.75
N ARG A 968 -3.72 -18.96 29.57
CA ARG A 968 -3.09 -18.78 30.88
C ARG A 968 -3.35 -20.00 31.78
N PRO A 969 -2.32 -20.58 32.44
CA PRO A 969 -2.54 -21.50 33.55
C PRO A 969 -3.16 -20.76 34.74
N LEU A 970 -4.02 -21.47 35.48
CA LEU A 970 -4.62 -21.02 36.74
C LEU A 970 -3.54 -20.69 37.79
N PRO A 971 -3.72 -19.64 38.62
CA PRO A 971 -2.73 -19.26 39.62
C PRO A 971 -2.72 -20.27 40.78
N LEU A 972 -1.55 -20.85 41.05
CA LEU A 972 -1.28 -21.61 42.28
C LEU A 972 -1.11 -20.67 43.49
N PRO A 973 -1.37 -21.14 44.73
CA PRO A 973 -1.36 -20.30 45.92
C PRO A 973 0.07 -19.93 46.31
N LYS A 974 0.34 -18.64 46.55
CA LYS A 974 1.61 -18.17 47.11
C LYS A 974 1.65 -18.48 48.62
N GLN A 975 2.65 -19.27 49.04
CA GLN A 975 3.03 -19.43 50.45
C GLN A 975 3.64 -18.13 50.96
N ALA A 976 3.21 -17.74 52.16
CA ALA A 976 3.72 -16.59 52.90
C ALA A 976 5.11 -16.92 53.48
N ALA A 977 6.12 -16.14 53.11
CA ALA A 977 7.38 -16.08 53.81
C ALA A 977 7.44 -14.76 54.60
N SER A 978 7.50 -14.88 55.92
CA SER A 978 7.75 -13.81 56.88
C SER A 978 9.20 -13.34 56.78
N ALA A 979 9.42 -12.04 56.72
CA ALA A 979 10.70 -11.41 57.01
C ALA A 979 10.49 -10.28 58.01
N GLU A 980 11.28 -10.34 59.08
CA GLU A 980 11.25 -9.52 60.28
C GLU A 980 11.75 -8.10 60.03
N GLY A 981 11.42 -7.22 60.98
CA GLY A 981 11.50 -5.78 60.85
C GLY A 981 12.90 -5.18 61.03
N SER A 982 13.02 -3.93 60.57
CA SER A 982 14.00 -2.99 61.10
C SER A 982 13.49 -1.54 60.97
N GLY A 983 13.48 -0.88 62.13
CA GLY A 983 13.67 0.56 62.38
C GLY A 983 13.02 1.59 61.47
N ALA A 984 11.99 2.25 61.99
CA ALA A 984 11.58 3.58 61.56
C ALA A 984 12.69 4.60 61.89
N ALA A 985 13.08 5.41 60.89
CA ALA A 985 13.78 6.67 61.09
C ALA A 985 12.96 7.76 60.40
N GLU A 986 12.35 8.62 61.21
CA GLU A 986 11.70 9.87 60.80
C GLU A 986 12.78 10.84 60.31
N GLY A 987 12.84 11.04 59.00
CA GLY A 987 13.56 12.12 58.36
C GLY A 987 12.69 12.60 57.20
N ALA A 988 12.42 13.91 57.16
CA ALA A 988 11.63 14.54 56.10
C ALA A 988 12.24 14.21 54.72
N THR A 989 11.69 13.18 54.08
CA THR A 989 12.10 12.75 52.75
C THR A 989 11.27 13.52 51.75
N VAL A 990 11.94 14.37 50.97
CA VAL A 990 11.40 14.88 49.72
C VAL A 990 10.85 13.66 48.95
N PRO A 991 9.59 13.67 48.47
CA PRO A 991 9.05 12.52 47.77
C PRO A 991 9.97 12.20 46.57
N PRO A 992 10.32 10.92 46.33
CA PRO A 992 11.26 10.55 45.27
C PRO A 992 10.77 11.09 43.93
N LEU A 993 11.68 11.67 43.13
CA LEU A 993 11.36 12.24 41.83
C LEU A 993 10.69 11.16 40.95
N ARG A 994 9.40 11.34 40.64
CA ARG A 994 8.60 10.33 39.93
C ARG A 994 8.62 10.50 38.42
N TRP A 995 8.77 11.74 37.98
CA TRP A 995 8.66 12.15 36.59
C TRP A 995 9.83 13.04 36.21
N VAL A 996 10.32 12.88 34.99
CA VAL A 996 11.37 13.71 34.41
C VAL A 996 10.85 14.32 33.11
N ASP A 997 11.17 15.59 32.88
CA ASP A 997 10.82 16.27 31.63
C ASP A 997 11.58 15.65 30.45
N LEU A 998 10.86 15.40 29.36
CA LEU A 998 11.43 14.78 28.17
C LEU A 998 12.58 15.59 27.58
N LYS A 999 12.57 16.93 27.70
CA LYS A 999 13.66 17.80 27.20
C LYS A 999 15.04 17.43 27.77
N TYR A 1000 15.10 16.89 28.99
CA TYR A 1000 16.36 16.49 29.64
C TYR A 1000 16.76 15.06 29.29
N ILE A 1001 15.84 14.24 28.77
CA ILE A 1001 16.09 12.83 28.42
C ILE A 1001 16.46 12.69 26.93
N LEU A 1002 15.95 13.60 26.09
CA LEU A 1002 16.14 13.51 24.65
C LEU A 1002 17.65 13.62 24.30
N PRO A 1003 18.24 12.60 23.63
CA PRO A 1003 19.68 12.60 23.37
C PRO A 1003 20.12 13.77 22.48
N PRO A 1004 21.37 14.24 22.64
CA PRO A 1004 21.97 15.16 21.67
C PRO A 1004 22.09 14.48 20.30
N LEU A 1005 22.23 15.29 19.25
CA LEU A 1005 22.44 14.77 17.91
C LEU A 1005 23.83 14.11 17.81
N PRO A 1006 23.97 13.03 17.01
CA PRO A 1006 25.28 12.48 16.69
C PRO A 1006 26.13 13.52 15.94
N GLU A 1007 27.45 13.45 16.09
CA GLU A 1007 28.38 14.29 15.35
C GLU A 1007 28.26 14.04 13.84
N ARG A 1008 28.18 15.11 13.07
CA ARG A 1008 28.15 15.07 11.60
C ARG A 1008 29.57 14.94 11.09
N GLY A 1009 29.80 14.00 10.17
CA GLY A 1009 31.09 13.85 9.50
C GLY A 1009 31.40 14.98 8.50
N ASP A 1010 32.58 14.91 7.88
CA ASP A 1010 33.16 16.02 7.10
C ASP A 1010 32.71 16.09 5.63
N PHE A 1011 31.75 15.26 5.20
CA PHE A 1011 31.32 15.26 3.79
C PHE A 1011 30.49 16.49 3.41
N ASP A 1012 30.97 17.26 2.44
CA ASP A 1012 30.24 18.37 1.82
C ASP A 1012 29.31 17.87 0.70
N VAL A 1013 28.00 18.01 0.92
CA VAL A 1013 26.94 17.61 -0.03
C VAL A 1013 27.03 18.37 -1.36
N SER A 1014 27.64 19.55 -1.39
CA SER A 1014 27.78 20.37 -2.62
C SER A 1014 28.57 19.66 -3.72
N ARG A 1015 29.43 18.71 -3.36
CA ARG A 1015 30.19 17.87 -4.32
C ARG A 1015 29.29 17.05 -5.24
N THR A 1016 28.07 16.72 -4.78
CA THR A 1016 27.05 15.99 -5.56
C THR A 1016 26.72 16.69 -6.89
N ARG A 1017 26.90 18.01 -6.98
CA ARG A 1017 26.68 18.77 -8.23
C ARG A 1017 27.49 18.22 -9.41
N GLN A 1018 28.69 17.69 -9.15
CA GLN A 1018 29.58 17.16 -10.18
C GLN A 1018 29.43 15.65 -10.41
N SER A 1019 28.68 14.94 -9.56
CA SER A 1019 28.48 13.49 -9.70
C SER A 1019 27.53 13.18 -10.86
N GLN A 1020 28.05 12.57 -11.92
CA GLN A 1020 27.25 12.15 -13.08
C GLN A 1020 26.45 10.86 -12.82
N TYR A 1021 26.85 10.07 -11.82
CA TYR A 1021 26.25 8.77 -11.51
C TYR A 1021 25.33 8.81 -10.28
N PHE A 1022 25.04 10.00 -9.74
CA PHE A 1022 24.15 10.16 -8.58
C PHE A 1022 22.76 9.57 -8.84
N PHE A 1023 22.17 9.92 -9.98
CA PHE A 1023 20.97 9.35 -10.59
C PHE A 1023 21.33 9.06 -12.06
N SER A 1024 21.21 7.80 -12.51
CA SER A 1024 21.88 7.36 -13.74
C SER A 1024 21.22 6.17 -14.43
#